data_AF-A0A7C0VI54-F1
#
_entry.id   AF-A0A7C0VI54-F1
#
_cell.length_a   1.000
_cell.length_b   1.000
_cell.length_c   1.000
_cell.angle_alpha   90.00
_cell.angle_beta   90.00
_cell.angle_gamma   90.00
#
_symmetry.space_group_name_H-M   'P 1'
#
loop_
_entity.id
_entity.type
_entity.pdbx_description
1 polymer ?
#
loop_
_entity_poly.entity_id
_entity_poly.type
_entity_poly.pdbx_seq_one_letter_code
_entity_poly.pdbx_strand_id
1 'polypeptide(L)'
;MNSFAPLKILLLLRNQEDTSQLQPLLTPFGEVLVALSQQEAIQQFQRHQFQVIVVDYILGKYANLKGLIRPETSVIVTGSSDQGVKLALQDWPTRWYVDAQPFPYSERSILTFRKSLQRAIDHSLLLQEINHLRHLLAQQEIEIKESFHQIREIKKAINEHIVKEIEKRVALESQFIWFKKEKQKIEEILKKLHKAHDVTDLLDIVYDIKQIIGSQGISLYLVEENEISGKFLKPLVWNNKILSYPDISSHLVLLEKMDYAAFTAKTGTPINSPSSEFDQRLSPRYLKQLGYELKNLLCVPIRQDEEIIGVLEVYNKITPPREKDKNFTPEDEKILTRLSEHIGIAITKLNLIQYDALTGLLRAEPFFEKAIIKIKSESKRRLENSAFALVMGDVDWFKNYNDRNGHEAGNRLLRELARVLKSSTRDEDLLCRYGGEEFLFFLTGIKTPEEAWTFTERIRKNVEEYYFESQEFQPNHNLTMSFGISFFTRDKFPDLKQLSKKDLIKLANEADIALSQAKGKKTALSPGLPEKAKLTKNKICLFSNSNLSAKEIPLIQPIDSSVKKERRRFPRYYSTSLLILSLDGFQKISKTVNLSLGGAKIITNIPLPENKEIKIILVLGNKVFQTRGKVVYCVPSNHALNYNYHSGIEFLELTFKNRHVLEDYFKSLNISPSRFS
;
A
#
# COMPACT_ATOMS: atom_id res chain seq x y z
N MET A 1 -38.28 4.75 79.43
CA MET A 1 -39.37 5.05 80.38
C MET A 1 -40.64 5.21 79.56
N ASN A 2 -41.34 4.09 79.31
CA ASN A 2 -42.62 4.13 78.60
C ASN A 2 -43.71 4.47 79.61
N SER A 3 -44.33 5.63 79.47
CA SER A 3 -45.59 5.95 80.15
C SER A 3 -46.68 5.05 79.57
N PHE A 4 -46.79 3.82 80.08
CA PHE A 4 -47.96 2.99 79.79
C PHE A 4 -49.17 3.73 80.33
N ALA A 5 -50.16 3.98 79.46
CA ALA A 5 -51.46 4.47 79.88
C ALA A 5 -51.99 3.59 81.05
N PRO A 6 -52.71 4.17 82.03
CA PRO A 6 -53.22 3.39 83.15
C PRO A 6 -54.07 2.23 82.61
N LEU A 7 -53.80 1.03 83.11
CA LEU A 7 -54.53 -0.17 82.73
C LEU A 7 -56.01 0.03 83.05
N LYS A 8 -56.91 -0.21 82.10
CA LYS A 8 -58.34 0.01 82.26
C LYS A 8 -59.04 -1.31 82.51
N ILE A 9 -59.72 -1.38 83.65
CA ILE A 9 -60.51 -2.53 84.08
C ILE A 9 -61.97 -2.14 84.08
N LEU A 10 -62.82 -2.89 83.39
CA LEU A 10 -64.27 -2.71 83.47
C LEU A 10 -64.84 -3.65 84.54
N LEU A 11 -65.51 -3.09 85.54
CA LEU A 11 -66.27 -3.84 86.54
C LEU A 11 -67.76 -3.75 86.20
N LEU A 12 -68.32 -4.87 85.75
CA LEU A 12 -69.71 -5.00 85.31
C LEU A 12 -70.49 -5.89 86.29
N LEU A 13 -71.17 -5.26 87.24
CA LEU A 13 -71.93 -5.94 88.30
C LEU A 13 -73.36 -5.42 88.36
N ARG A 14 -74.28 -6.17 88.94
CA ARG A 14 -75.69 -5.76 89.07
C ARG A 14 -75.98 -4.96 90.34
N ASN A 15 -75.15 -5.10 91.38
CA ASN A 15 -75.38 -4.53 92.70
C ASN A 15 -74.27 -3.52 93.06
N GLN A 16 -74.65 -2.38 93.64
CA GLN A 16 -73.72 -1.36 94.12
C GLN A 16 -72.92 -1.83 95.35
N GLU A 17 -73.50 -2.69 96.18
CA GLU A 17 -72.79 -3.25 97.35
C GLU A 17 -71.63 -4.15 96.92
N ASP A 18 -71.86 -5.05 95.96
CA ASP A 18 -70.84 -5.95 95.41
C ASP A 18 -69.72 -5.15 94.73
N THR A 19 -70.09 -4.08 94.02
CA THR A 19 -69.16 -3.14 93.39
C THR A 19 -68.26 -2.47 94.42
N SER A 20 -68.82 -2.03 95.54
CA SER A 20 -68.09 -1.35 96.62
C SER A 20 -67.08 -2.28 97.32
N GLN A 21 -67.31 -3.60 97.29
CA GLN A 21 -66.38 -4.61 97.82
C GLN A 21 -65.29 -5.02 96.82
N LEU A 22 -65.63 -5.08 95.52
CA LEU A 22 -64.72 -5.53 94.46
C LEU A 22 -63.82 -4.42 93.91
N GLN A 23 -64.31 -3.19 93.85
CA GLN A 23 -63.57 -2.05 93.32
C GLN A 23 -62.23 -1.82 94.05
N PRO A 24 -62.14 -1.82 95.40
CA PRO A 24 -60.86 -1.65 96.10
C PRO A 24 -59.83 -2.75 95.83
N LEU A 25 -60.28 -3.95 95.42
CA LEU A 25 -59.39 -5.07 95.07
C LEU A 25 -58.78 -4.90 93.67
N LEU A 26 -59.41 -4.10 92.81
CA LEU A 26 -59.02 -3.86 91.42
C LEU A 26 -58.23 -2.55 91.24
N THR A 27 -58.50 -1.53 92.07
CA THR A 27 -57.84 -0.21 92.01
C THR A 27 -56.30 -0.25 92.05
N PRO A 28 -55.64 -1.16 92.80
CA PRO A 28 -54.17 -1.24 92.79
C PRO A 28 -53.56 -1.61 91.44
N PHE A 29 -54.36 -2.18 90.52
CA PHE A 29 -53.90 -2.68 89.24
C PHE A 29 -54.17 -1.71 88.07
N GLY A 30 -55.01 -0.69 88.26
CA GLY A 30 -55.36 0.24 87.18
C GLY A 30 -56.58 1.12 87.44
N GLU A 31 -56.97 1.87 86.41
CA GLU A 31 -58.20 2.66 86.36
C GLU A 31 -59.42 1.73 86.25
N VAL A 32 -60.25 1.69 87.29
CA VAL A 32 -61.46 0.84 87.33
C VAL A 32 -62.66 1.68 86.92
N LEU A 33 -63.33 1.29 85.84
CA LEU A 33 -64.58 1.87 85.39
C LEU A 33 -65.72 0.92 85.77
N VAL A 34 -66.78 1.45 86.37
CA VAL A 34 -67.92 0.66 86.82
C VAL A 34 -69.07 0.84 85.83
N ALA A 35 -69.76 -0.26 85.53
CA ALA A 35 -71.04 -0.26 84.85
C ALA A 35 -72.01 -1.16 85.63
N LEU A 36 -73.19 -0.63 85.95
CA LEU A 36 -74.23 -1.35 86.68
C LEU A 36 -75.29 -1.97 85.76
N SER A 37 -75.26 -1.60 84.48
CA SER A 37 -76.16 -2.10 83.45
C SER A 37 -75.44 -2.39 82.14
N GLN A 38 -76.08 -3.19 81.29
CA GLN A 38 -75.55 -3.49 79.94
C GLN A 38 -75.43 -2.22 79.08
N GLN A 39 -76.36 -1.26 79.22
CA GLN A 39 -76.32 -0.01 78.46
C GLN A 39 -75.13 0.86 78.86
N GLU A 40 -74.84 0.94 80.16
CA GLU A 40 -73.64 1.63 80.67
C GLU A 40 -72.37 0.94 80.19
N ALA A 41 -72.30 -0.39 80.20
CA ALA A 41 -71.15 -1.13 79.70
C ALA A 41 -70.88 -0.82 78.21
N ILE A 42 -71.92 -0.75 77.38
CA ILE A 42 -71.79 -0.39 75.95
C ILE A 42 -71.24 1.04 75.78
N GLN A 43 -71.73 2.01 76.57
CA GLN A 43 -71.20 3.38 76.54
C GLN A 43 -69.71 3.42 76.94
N GLN A 44 -69.32 2.59 77.92
CA GLN A 44 -67.94 2.48 78.34
C GLN A 44 -67.05 1.85 77.25
N PHE A 45 -67.51 0.80 76.55
CA PHE A 45 -66.78 0.19 75.43
C PHE A 45 -66.59 1.13 74.22
N GLN A 46 -67.50 2.09 74.02
CA GLN A 46 -67.35 3.09 72.96
C GLN A 46 -66.30 4.15 73.30
N ARG A 47 -66.12 4.46 74.59
CA ARG A 47 -65.21 5.52 75.06
C ARG A 47 -63.83 5.02 75.44
N HIS A 48 -63.73 3.75 75.84
CA HIS A 48 -62.52 3.19 76.43
C HIS A 48 -62.23 1.78 75.91
N GLN A 49 -60.95 1.44 75.87
CA GLN A 49 -60.47 0.08 75.62
C GLN A 49 -60.08 -0.54 76.95
N PHE A 50 -60.50 -1.78 77.18
CA PHE A 50 -60.29 -2.49 78.44
C PHE A 50 -59.33 -3.65 78.25
N GLN A 51 -58.38 -3.80 79.17
CA GLN A 51 -57.47 -4.95 79.22
C GLN A 51 -58.12 -6.12 79.95
N VAL A 52 -58.89 -5.83 81.00
CA VAL A 52 -59.62 -6.84 81.77
C VAL A 52 -61.05 -6.40 82.01
N ILE A 53 -61.98 -7.34 81.90
CA ILE A 53 -63.38 -7.14 82.27
C ILE A 53 -63.72 -8.13 83.38
N VAL A 54 -64.21 -7.63 84.50
CA VAL A 54 -64.80 -8.44 85.56
C VAL A 54 -66.31 -8.33 85.42
N VAL A 55 -66.98 -9.43 85.08
CA VAL A 55 -68.42 -9.45 84.73
C VAL A 55 -69.20 -10.43 85.59
N ASP A 56 -70.37 -10.00 86.07
CA ASP A 56 -71.32 -10.88 86.73
C ASP A 56 -71.80 -12.00 85.77
N TYR A 57 -71.90 -13.24 86.26
CA TYR A 57 -72.25 -14.42 85.45
C TYR A 57 -73.60 -14.32 84.74
N ILE A 58 -74.54 -13.49 85.22
CA ILE A 58 -75.83 -13.26 84.55
C ILE A 58 -75.63 -12.28 83.39
N LEU A 59 -74.88 -11.20 83.61
CA LEU A 59 -74.56 -10.21 82.58
C LEU A 59 -73.59 -10.75 81.52
N GLY A 60 -72.74 -11.70 81.90
CA GLY A 60 -71.79 -12.38 81.00
C GLY A 60 -72.45 -13.35 80.00
N LYS A 61 -73.75 -13.64 80.13
CA LYS A 61 -74.49 -14.50 79.18
C LYS A 61 -74.97 -13.78 77.92
N TYR A 62 -75.10 -12.45 77.95
CA TYR A 62 -75.67 -11.70 76.83
C TYR A 62 -74.71 -11.65 75.63
N ALA A 63 -75.17 -12.15 74.47
CA ALA A 63 -74.37 -12.21 73.24
C ALA A 63 -73.90 -10.83 72.75
N ASN A 64 -74.72 -9.79 72.94
CA ASN A 64 -74.40 -8.41 72.55
C ASN A 64 -73.16 -7.87 73.28
N LEU A 65 -72.93 -8.29 74.54
CA LEU A 65 -71.74 -7.91 75.29
C LEU A 65 -70.51 -8.64 74.75
N LYS A 66 -70.61 -9.95 74.50
CA LYS A 66 -69.51 -10.78 73.97
C LYS A 66 -69.00 -10.31 72.60
N GLY A 67 -69.87 -9.75 71.76
CA GLY A 67 -69.51 -9.20 70.45
C GLY A 67 -68.72 -7.88 70.48
N LEU A 68 -68.78 -7.14 71.59
CA LEU A 68 -68.09 -5.86 71.78
C LEU A 68 -66.70 -6.02 72.41
N ILE A 69 -66.43 -7.19 72.99
CA ILE A 69 -65.17 -7.49 73.67
C ILE A 69 -64.13 -7.87 72.63
N ARG A 70 -63.00 -7.16 72.66
CA ARG A 70 -61.90 -7.45 71.74
C ARG A 70 -61.22 -8.77 72.10
N PRO A 71 -60.63 -9.50 71.14
CA PRO A 71 -59.94 -10.75 71.41
C PRO A 71 -58.78 -10.61 72.41
N GLU A 72 -58.16 -9.43 72.51
CA GLU A 72 -57.06 -9.16 73.43
C GLU A 72 -57.52 -8.86 74.87
N THR A 73 -58.82 -8.69 75.10
CA THR A 73 -59.36 -8.41 76.43
C THR A 73 -59.61 -9.70 77.18
N SER A 74 -59.06 -9.80 78.39
CA SER A 74 -59.29 -10.94 79.29
C SER A 74 -60.56 -10.74 80.10
N VAL A 75 -61.31 -11.81 80.36
CA VAL A 75 -62.59 -11.76 81.07
C VAL A 75 -62.49 -12.56 82.37
N ILE A 76 -63.01 -12.02 83.46
CA ILE A 76 -63.19 -12.72 84.72
C ILE A 76 -64.68 -12.73 85.01
N VAL A 77 -65.27 -13.92 85.04
CA VAL A 77 -66.67 -14.09 85.41
C VAL A 77 -66.76 -14.26 86.92
N THR A 78 -67.62 -13.46 87.56
CA THR A 78 -67.86 -13.49 89.00
C THR A 78 -69.35 -13.58 89.33
N GLY A 79 -69.70 -13.84 90.58
CA GLY A 79 -71.10 -13.95 91.00
C GLY A 79 -71.31 -14.78 92.26
N SER A 80 -72.51 -14.65 92.82
CA SER A 80 -72.95 -15.30 94.06
C SER A 80 -73.20 -16.81 93.95
N SER A 81 -73.18 -17.38 92.74
CA SER A 81 -73.44 -18.80 92.48
C SER A 81 -72.21 -19.48 91.87
N ASP A 82 -71.55 -20.36 92.62
CA ASP A 82 -70.41 -21.14 92.12
C ASP A 82 -70.78 -21.99 90.89
N GLN A 83 -71.98 -22.58 90.88
CA GLN A 83 -72.50 -23.35 89.74
C GLN A 83 -72.83 -22.44 88.54
N GLY A 84 -73.38 -21.25 88.79
CA GLY A 84 -73.70 -20.27 87.75
C GLY A 84 -72.46 -19.69 87.06
N VAL A 85 -71.40 -19.42 87.83
CA VAL A 85 -70.11 -18.93 87.31
C VAL A 85 -69.39 -20.02 86.50
N LYS A 86 -69.41 -21.28 86.96
CA LYS A 86 -68.83 -22.42 86.22
C LYS A 86 -69.55 -22.72 84.91
N LEU A 87 -70.88 -22.64 84.89
CA LEU A 87 -71.67 -22.79 83.66
C LEU A 87 -71.41 -21.65 82.68
N ALA A 88 -71.26 -20.41 83.18
CA ALA A 88 -70.97 -19.27 82.33
C ALA A 88 -69.65 -19.44 81.56
N LEU A 89 -68.61 -20.08 82.12
CA LEU A 89 -67.36 -20.38 81.39
C LEU A 89 -67.58 -21.20 80.11
N GLN A 90 -68.53 -22.15 80.13
CA GLN A 90 -68.80 -23.00 78.97
C GLN A 90 -69.48 -22.23 77.83
N ASP A 91 -70.18 -21.13 78.16
CA ASP A 91 -70.84 -20.27 77.19
C ASP A 91 -69.88 -19.27 76.51
N TRP A 92 -68.63 -19.13 76.99
CA TRP A 92 -67.65 -18.22 76.37
C TRP A 92 -66.84 -18.93 75.28
N PRO A 93 -66.68 -18.33 74.09
CA PRO A 93 -65.93 -18.98 73.03
C PRO A 93 -64.43 -19.12 73.37
N THR A 94 -63.83 -20.22 72.91
CA THR A 94 -62.45 -20.66 73.25
C THR A 94 -61.34 -19.69 72.87
N ARG A 95 -61.65 -18.65 72.08
CA ARG A 95 -60.70 -17.63 71.62
C ARG A 95 -60.40 -16.54 72.66
N TRP A 96 -61.17 -16.46 73.74
CA TRP A 96 -60.94 -15.50 74.82
C TRP A 96 -60.38 -16.19 76.06
N TYR A 97 -59.50 -15.48 76.77
CA TYR A 97 -59.12 -15.90 78.11
C TYR A 97 -60.26 -15.54 79.07
N VAL A 98 -60.87 -16.56 79.65
CA VAL A 98 -61.95 -16.41 80.63
C VAL A 98 -61.60 -17.20 81.89
N ASP A 99 -61.58 -16.54 83.04
CA ASP A 99 -61.39 -17.16 84.35
C ASP A 99 -62.67 -16.98 85.19
N ALA A 100 -62.90 -17.88 86.15
CA ALA A 100 -64.10 -17.92 86.98
C ALA A 100 -63.74 -17.75 88.45
N GLN A 101 -64.26 -16.71 89.09
CA GLN A 101 -63.98 -16.42 90.49
C GLN A 101 -65.28 -16.14 91.26
N PRO A 102 -65.82 -17.11 92.03
CA PRO A 102 -67.07 -16.93 92.78
C PRO A 102 -66.92 -15.92 93.91
N PHE A 103 -67.99 -15.18 94.20
CA PHE A 103 -68.09 -14.10 95.20
C PHE A 103 -69.24 -14.42 96.19
N PRO A 104 -69.25 -14.03 97.47
CA PRO A 104 -68.28 -13.18 98.19
C PRO A 104 -66.94 -13.87 98.47
N TYR A 105 -65.86 -13.09 98.51
CA TYR A 105 -64.52 -13.63 98.77
C TYR A 105 -64.23 -13.76 100.27
N SER A 106 -63.85 -14.97 100.70
CA SER A 106 -63.15 -15.17 101.98
C SER A 106 -61.70 -14.64 101.90
N GLU A 107 -61.00 -14.45 103.03
CA GLU A 107 -59.57 -14.05 103.04
C GLU A 107 -58.70 -14.95 102.14
N ARG A 108 -59.01 -16.24 102.09
CA ARG A 108 -58.33 -17.22 101.23
C ARG A 108 -58.72 -17.06 99.74
N SER A 109 -59.95 -16.66 99.46
CA SER A 109 -60.49 -16.45 98.11
C SER A 109 -59.98 -15.15 97.45
N ILE A 110 -59.64 -14.13 98.24
CA ILE A 110 -59.05 -12.86 97.74
C ILE A 110 -57.68 -13.12 97.09
N LEU A 111 -56.88 -14.02 97.69
CA LEU A 111 -55.56 -14.39 97.14
C LEU A 111 -55.69 -15.09 95.78
N THR A 112 -56.66 -15.98 95.62
CA THR A 112 -56.95 -16.64 94.34
C THR A 112 -57.49 -15.68 93.30
N PHE A 113 -58.37 -14.75 93.67
CA PHE A 113 -58.86 -13.70 92.78
C PHE A 113 -57.73 -12.79 92.29
N ARG A 114 -56.83 -12.33 93.18
CA ARG A 114 -55.66 -11.53 92.78
C ARG A 114 -54.75 -12.27 91.81
N LYS A 115 -54.52 -13.57 92.03
CA LYS A 115 -53.73 -14.40 91.08
C LYS A 115 -54.45 -14.59 89.75
N SER A 116 -55.78 -14.73 89.74
CA SER A 116 -56.58 -14.79 88.52
C SER A 116 -56.52 -13.47 87.74
N LEU A 117 -56.68 -12.35 88.46
CA LEU A 117 -56.61 -11.01 87.91
C LEU A 117 -55.24 -10.71 87.31
N GLN A 118 -54.16 -11.02 88.02
CA GLN A 118 -52.81 -10.84 87.50
C GLN A 118 -52.60 -11.66 86.22
N ARG A 119 -53.03 -12.93 86.19
CA ARG A 119 -52.95 -13.77 84.98
C ARG A 119 -53.76 -13.20 83.82
N ALA A 120 -54.96 -12.66 84.09
CA ALA A 120 -55.80 -12.02 83.09
C ALA A 120 -55.14 -10.75 82.51
N ILE A 121 -54.55 -9.93 83.38
CA ILE A 121 -53.79 -8.72 83.01
C ILE A 121 -52.59 -9.10 82.14
N ASP A 122 -51.76 -10.02 82.62
CA ASP A 122 -50.54 -10.44 81.93
C ASP A 122 -50.88 -11.03 80.56
N HIS A 123 -51.93 -11.87 80.48
CA HIS A 123 -52.41 -12.42 79.22
C HIS A 123 -52.85 -11.34 78.22
N SER A 124 -53.63 -10.35 78.67
CA SER A 124 -54.10 -9.26 77.81
C SER A 124 -52.94 -8.41 77.30
N LEU A 125 -52.02 -8.02 78.19
CA LEU A 125 -50.84 -7.24 77.83
C LEU A 125 -49.92 -8.00 76.86
N LEU A 126 -49.70 -9.30 77.10
CA LEU A 126 -48.91 -10.14 76.19
C LEU A 126 -49.55 -10.26 74.81
N LEU A 127 -50.88 -10.41 74.72
CA LEU A 127 -51.57 -10.43 73.41
C LEU A 127 -51.48 -9.08 72.68
N GLN A 128 -51.60 -7.97 73.40
CA GLN A 128 -51.42 -6.64 72.82
C GLN A 128 -49.99 -6.45 72.29
N GLU A 129 -48.98 -6.86 73.07
CA GLU A 129 -47.58 -6.79 72.66
C GLU A 129 -47.31 -7.69 71.45
N ILE A 130 -47.84 -8.93 71.43
CA ILE A 130 -47.71 -9.84 70.28
C ILE A 130 -48.33 -9.21 69.03
N ASN A 131 -49.52 -8.62 69.13
CA ASN A 131 -50.18 -7.99 67.99
C ASN A 131 -49.42 -6.74 67.52
N HIS A 132 -48.86 -5.96 68.43
CA HIS A 132 -48.02 -4.81 68.10
C HIS A 132 -46.75 -5.25 67.37
N LEU A 133 -46.02 -6.24 67.91
CA LEU A 133 -44.82 -6.79 67.29
C LEU A 133 -45.11 -7.41 65.92
N ARG A 134 -46.24 -8.10 65.74
CA ARG A 134 -46.68 -8.63 64.44
C ARG A 134 -46.90 -7.51 63.42
N HIS A 135 -47.52 -6.41 63.83
CA HIS A 135 -47.73 -5.26 62.96
C HIS A 135 -46.40 -4.62 62.55
N LEU A 136 -45.48 -4.41 63.51
CA LEU A 136 -44.14 -3.89 63.25
C LEU A 136 -43.36 -4.80 62.29
N LEU A 137 -43.40 -6.11 62.51
CA LEU A 137 -42.73 -7.07 61.66
C LEU A 137 -43.30 -7.05 60.23
N ALA A 138 -44.62 -6.99 60.09
CA ALA A 138 -45.27 -6.86 58.78
C ALA A 138 -44.88 -5.55 58.07
N GLN A 139 -44.78 -4.43 58.79
CA GLN A 139 -44.31 -3.17 58.22
C GLN A 139 -42.84 -3.24 57.77
N GLN A 140 -41.96 -3.78 58.61
CA GLN A 140 -40.55 -3.96 58.23
C GLN A 140 -40.37 -4.89 57.04
N GLU A 141 -41.16 -5.97 56.95
CA GLU A 141 -41.14 -6.85 55.78
C GLU A 141 -41.51 -6.12 54.48
N ILE A 142 -42.46 -5.18 54.55
CA ILE A 142 -42.84 -4.35 53.40
C ILE A 142 -41.69 -3.40 53.03
N GLU A 143 -41.14 -2.67 54.00
CA GLU A 143 -40.01 -1.73 53.79
C GLU A 143 -38.77 -2.44 53.21
N ILE A 144 -38.48 -3.65 53.70
CA ILE A 144 -37.39 -4.49 53.20
C ILE A 144 -37.65 -4.89 51.75
N LYS A 145 -38.86 -5.33 51.41
CA LYS A 145 -39.24 -5.68 50.04
C LYS A 145 -39.11 -4.50 49.08
N GLU A 146 -39.55 -3.32 49.49
CA GLU A 146 -39.42 -2.09 48.70
C GLU A 146 -37.95 -1.70 48.50
N SER A 147 -37.14 -1.77 49.57
CA SER A 147 -35.69 -1.51 49.49
C SER A 147 -34.98 -2.47 48.53
N PHE A 148 -35.30 -3.78 48.59
CA PHE A 148 -34.77 -4.76 47.64
C PHE A 148 -35.21 -4.50 46.20
N HIS A 149 -36.44 -4.03 46.00
CA HIS A 149 -36.94 -3.63 44.68
C HIS A 149 -36.14 -2.46 44.11
N GLN A 150 -35.94 -1.39 44.90
CA GLN A 150 -35.14 -0.23 44.51
C GLN A 150 -33.68 -0.61 44.20
N ILE A 151 -33.05 -1.43 45.05
CA ILE A 151 -31.69 -1.93 44.80
C ILE A 151 -31.62 -2.68 43.47
N ARG A 152 -32.64 -3.49 43.15
CA ARG A 152 -32.70 -4.24 41.89
C ARG A 152 -32.85 -3.33 40.68
N GLU A 153 -33.66 -2.28 40.77
CA GLU A 153 -33.81 -1.28 39.70
C GLU A 153 -32.51 -0.50 39.48
N ILE A 154 -31.88 -0.01 40.55
CA ILE A 154 -30.58 0.69 40.47
C ILE A 154 -29.53 -0.23 39.83
N LYS A 155 -29.44 -1.49 40.27
CA LYS A 155 -28.51 -2.48 39.70
C LYS A 155 -28.78 -2.69 38.21
N LYS A 156 -30.05 -2.74 37.78
CA LYS A 156 -30.41 -2.88 36.37
C LYS A 156 -29.99 -1.65 35.57
N ALA A 157 -30.28 -0.44 36.05
CA ALA A 157 -29.91 0.80 35.38
C ALA A 157 -28.38 0.96 35.27
N ILE A 158 -27.63 0.64 36.33
CA ILE A 158 -26.16 0.66 36.32
C ILE A 158 -25.64 -0.34 35.29
N ASN A 159 -26.13 -1.58 35.27
CA ASN A 159 -25.69 -2.58 34.30
C ASN A 159 -25.99 -2.15 32.86
N GLU A 160 -27.18 -1.65 32.57
CA GLU A 160 -27.54 -1.17 31.22
C GLU A 160 -26.66 0.02 30.79
N HIS A 161 -26.36 0.94 31.70
CA HIS A 161 -25.49 2.07 31.41
C HIS A 161 -24.04 1.64 31.18
N ILE A 162 -23.49 0.77 32.04
CA ILE A 162 -22.15 0.22 31.91
C ILE A 162 -22.01 -0.54 30.58
N VAL A 163 -22.99 -1.38 30.22
CA VAL A 163 -22.97 -2.12 28.95
C VAL A 163 -22.94 -1.15 27.76
N LYS A 164 -23.83 -0.15 27.74
CA LYS A 164 -23.83 0.88 26.67
C LYS A 164 -22.51 1.64 26.57
N GLU A 165 -21.90 1.99 27.70
CA GLU A 165 -20.63 2.73 27.71
C GLU A 165 -19.47 1.84 27.25
N ILE A 166 -19.46 0.54 27.63
CA ILE A 166 -18.50 -0.45 27.14
C ILE A 166 -18.67 -0.63 25.63
N GLU A 167 -19.89 -0.80 25.12
CA GLU A 167 -20.16 -0.91 23.67
C GLU A 167 -19.62 0.31 22.90
N LYS A 168 -19.86 1.52 23.43
CA LYS A 168 -19.35 2.76 22.84
C LYS A 168 -17.82 2.80 22.85
N ARG A 169 -17.16 2.42 23.95
CA ARG A 169 -15.70 2.36 24.05
C ARG A 169 -15.11 1.32 23.09
N VAL A 170 -15.68 0.12 23.03
CA VAL A 170 -15.24 -0.94 22.12
C VAL A 170 -15.38 -0.50 20.66
N ALA A 171 -16.46 0.20 20.30
CA ALA A 171 -16.64 0.76 18.96
C ALA A 171 -15.57 1.79 18.61
N LEU A 172 -15.29 2.74 19.52
CA LEU A 172 -14.23 3.76 19.35
C LEU A 172 -12.84 3.13 19.26
N GLU A 173 -12.53 2.16 20.12
CA GLU A 173 -11.25 1.47 20.15
C GLU A 173 -11.04 0.63 18.87
N SER A 174 -12.09 -0.02 18.39
CA SER A 174 -12.08 -0.74 17.10
C SER A 174 -11.80 0.21 15.93
N GLN A 175 -12.45 1.38 15.90
CA GLN A 175 -12.18 2.41 14.90
C GLN A 175 -10.74 2.93 15.00
N PHE A 176 -10.26 3.21 16.21
CA PHE A 176 -8.89 3.68 16.43
C PHE A 176 -7.84 2.66 15.97
N ILE A 177 -8.03 1.37 16.27
CA ILE A 177 -7.16 0.29 15.81
C ILE A 177 -7.16 0.21 14.28
N TRP A 178 -8.33 0.37 13.65
CA TRP A 178 -8.46 0.39 12.20
C TRP A 178 -7.68 1.56 11.58
N PHE A 179 -7.90 2.79 12.06
CA PHE A 179 -7.15 3.98 11.61
C PHE A 179 -5.63 3.83 11.81
N LYS A 180 -5.21 3.24 12.93
CA LYS A 180 -3.78 2.99 13.19
C LYS A 180 -3.17 2.02 12.18
N LYS A 181 -3.88 0.93 11.83
CA LYS A 181 -3.44 -0.02 10.81
C LYS A 181 -3.37 0.62 9.43
N GLU A 182 -4.36 1.43 9.08
CA GLU A 182 -4.40 2.15 7.80
C GLU A 182 -3.24 3.14 7.68
N LYS A 183 -3.01 3.95 8.72
CA LYS A 183 -1.85 4.85 8.79
C LYS A 183 -0.53 4.10 8.63
N GLN A 184 -0.38 2.95 9.29
CA GLN A 184 0.84 2.14 9.20
C GLN A 184 1.08 1.61 7.77
N LYS A 185 0.02 1.18 7.06
CA LYS A 185 0.12 0.80 5.65
C LYS A 185 0.57 1.97 4.77
N ILE A 186 0.00 3.16 4.98
CA ILE A 186 0.42 4.38 4.26
C ILE A 186 1.91 4.66 4.49
N GLU A 187 2.38 4.59 5.73
CA GLU A 187 3.80 4.78 6.06
C GLU A 187 4.71 3.74 5.38
N GLU A 188 4.26 2.49 5.25
CA GLU A 188 4.98 1.45 4.51
C GLU A 188 5.07 1.75 3.01
N ILE A 189 3.98 2.19 2.38
CA ILE A 189 3.97 2.63 0.98
C ILE A 189 4.94 3.79 0.78
N LEU A 190 4.93 4.79 1.66
CA LEU A 190 5.85 5.93 1.59
C LEU A 190 7.31 5.49 1.71
N LYS A 191 7.61 4.53 2.59
CA LYS A 191 8.96 3.95 2.69
C LYS A 191 9.36 3.21 1.41
N LYS A 192 8.45 2.47 0.77
CA LYS A 192 8.70 1.82 -0.53
C LYS A 192 8.96 2.86 -1.63
N LEU A 193 8.14 3.90 -1.72
CA LEU A 193 8.32 5.02 -2.66
C LEU A 193 9.69 5.68 -2.52
N HIS A 194 10.11 5.99 -1.30
CA HIS A 194 11.43 6.60 -1.08
C HIS A 194 12.61 5.68 -1.41
N LYS A 195 12.43 4.36 -1.29
CA LYS A 195 13.46 3.35 -1.61
C LYS A 195 13.44 2.88 -3.05
N ALA A 196 12.43 3.23 -3.84
CA ALA A 196 12.34 2.80 -5.23
C ALA A 196 13.59 3.20 -6.03
N HIS A 197 14.09 2.25 -6.81
CA HIS A 197 15.27 2.37 -7.67
C HIS A 197 14.95 2.11 -9.16
N ASP A 198 13.82 1.47 -9.47
CA ASP A 198 13.37 1.26 -10.84
C ASP A 198 11.86 1.49 -11.05
N VAL A 199 11.40 1.29 -12.29
CA VAL A 199 9.99 1.47 -12.70
C VAL A 199 9.11 0.40 -12.08
N THR A 200 9.63 -0.81 -11.91
CA THR A 200 8.89 -1.96 -11.41
C THR A 200 8.48 -1.73 -9.96
N ASP A 201 9.39 -1.19 -9.14
CA ASP A 201 9.12 -0.75 -7.78
C ASP A 201 7.93 0.23 -7.72
N LEU A 202 7.87 1.16 -8.67
CA LEU A 202 6.79 2.15 -8.74
C LEU A 202 5.44 1.53 -9.13
N LEU A 203 5.46 0.51 -10.00
CA LEU A 203 4.26 -0.19 -10.43
C LEU A 203 3.66 -1.05 -9.31
N ASP A 204 4.49 -1.68 -8.49
CA ASP A 204 4.04 -2.42 -7.30
C ASP A 204 3.36 -1.49 -6.29
N ILE A 205 3.90 -0.29 -6.11
CA ILE A 205 3.34 0.73 -5.23
C ILE A 205 1.97 1.21 -5.72
N VAL A 206 1.76 1.36 -7.02
CA VAL A 206 0.44 1.70 -7.59
C VAL A 206 -0.59 0.64 -7.20
N TYR A 207 -0.21 -0.64 -7.19
CA TYR A 207 -1.10 -1.70 -6.73
C TYR A 207 -1.38 -1.63 -5.22
N ASP A 208 -0.39 -1.29 -4.40
CA ASP A 208 -0.60 -1.09 -2.97
C ASP A 208 -1.57 0.08 -2.69
N ILE A 209 -1.50 1.17 -3.47
CA ILE A 209 -2.41 2.32 -3.35
C ILE A 209 -3.86 1.91 -3.63
N LYS A 210 -4.09 1.08 -4.66
CA LYS A 210 -5.41 0.50 -4.95
C LYS A 210 -5.98 -0.24 -3.74
N GLN A 211 -5.15 -1.01 -3.03
CA GLN A 211 -5.57 -1.77 -1.86
C GLN A 211 -5.92 -0.88 -0.65
N ILE A 212 -5.19 0.22 -0.45
CA ILE A 212 -5.49 1.18 0.63
C ILE A 212 -6.78 1.94 0.33
N ILE A 213 -6.90 2.49 -0.88
CA ILE A 213 -8.12 3.21 -1.29
C ILE A 213 -9.31 2.25 -1.41
N GLY A 214 -9.08 0.94 -1.54
CA GLY A 214 -10.13 -0.04 -1.70
C GLY A 214 -10.89 0.16 -3.00
N SER A 215 -10.19 0.26 -4.13
CA SER A 215 -10.81 0.40 -5.45
C SER A 215 -10.78 -0.90 -6.25
N GLN A 216 -11.72 -1.06 -7.20
CA GLN A 216 -11.73 -2.21 -8.11
C GLN A 216 -10.61 -2.12 -9.15
N GLY A 217 -10.28 -0.91 -9.59
CA GLY A 217 -9.19 -0.68 -10.53
C GLY A 217 -8.43 0.61 -10.25
N ILE A 218 -7.23 0.67 -10.83
CA ILE A 218 -6.35 1.83 -10.81
C ILE A 218 -5.68 2.01 -12.17
N SER A 219 -5.46 3.26 -12.57
CA SER A 219 -4.69 3.66 -13.75
C SER A 219 -3.74 4.79 -13.42
N LEU A 220 -2.58 4.78 -14.05
CA LEU A 220 -1.51 5.76 -13.91
C LEU A 220 -1.12 6.26 -15.29
N TYR A 221 -1.12 7.59 -15.46
CA TYR A 221 -0.72 8.26 -16.69
C TYR A 221 0.43 9.22 -16.44
N LEU A 222 1.29 9.36 -17.44
CA LEU A 222 2.28 10.43 -17.54
C LEU A 222 1.84 11.42 -18.63
N VAL A 223 2.06 12.71 -18.39
CA VAL A 223 1.92 13.74 -19.42
C VAL A 223 3.16 13.68 -20.32
N GLU A 224 2.96 13.51 -21.61
CA GLU A 224 3.99 13.65 -22.65
C GLU A 224 3.53 14.69 -23.68
N GLU A 225 4.48 15.29 -24.40
CA GLU A 225 4.19 16.29 -25.43
C GLU A 225 4.93 15.91 -26.72
N ASN A 226 4.19 15.87 -27.83
CA ASN A 226 4.75 15.61 -29.16
C ASN A 226 4.31 16.71 -30.13
N GLU A 227 5.17 17.06 -31.09
CA GLU A 227 4.92 18.14 -32.06
C GLU A 227 3.69 17.91 -32.96
N ILE A 228 3.29 16.65 -33.17
CA ILE A 228 2.18 16.26 -34.07
C ILE A 228 0.83 16.27 -33.32
N SER A 229 0.84 15.93 -32.03
CA SER A 229 -0.37 15.59 -31.27
C SER A 229 -0.64 16.52 -30.09
N GLY A 230 0.28 17.46 -29.81
CA GLY A 230 0.24 18.30 -28.61
C GLY A 230 0.53 17.50 -27.34
N LYS A 231 0.06 18.00 -26.19
CA LYS A 231 0.13 17.30 -24.90
C LYS A 231 -0.87 16.15 -24.85
N PHE A 232 -0.42 14.98 -24.40
CA PHE A 232 -1.25 13.80 -24.23
C PHE A 232 -0.86 13.02 -22.96
N LEU A 233 -1.78 12.18 -22.51
CA LEU A 233 -1.58 11.25 -21.40
C LEU A 233 -1.19 9.89 -21.95
N LYS A 234 0.00 9.45 -21.54
CA LYS A 234 0.53 8.12 -21.78
C LYS A 234 0.25 7.21 -20.59
N PRO A 235 -0.57 6.17 -20.76
CA PRO A 235 -0.84 5.22 -19.69
C PRO A 235 0.38 4.31 -19.44
N LEU A 236 0.83 4.25 -18.19
CA LEU A 236 1.75 3.23 -17.70
C LEU A 236 0.99 2.04 -17.13
N VAL A 237 -0.10 2.33 -16.42
CA VAL A 237 -1.04 1.34 -15.88
C VAL A 237 -2.43 1.72 -16.37
N TRP A 238 -3.15 0.75 -16.93
CA TRP A 238 -4.56 0.88 -17.27
C TRP A 238 -5.34 -0.26 -16.63
N ASN A 239 -6.29 0.09 -15.75
CA ASN A 239 -7.16 -0.86 -15.07
C ASN A 239 -6.40 -2.08 -14.50
N ASN A 240 -5.43 -1.81 -13.63
CA ASN A 240 -4.55 -2.80 -13.00
C ASN A 240 -3.54 -3.49 -13.93
N LYS A 241 -3.57 -3.25 -15.25
CA LYS A 241 -2.64 -3.86 -16.20
C LYS A 241 -1.51 -2.90 -16.55
N ILE A 242 -0.28 -3.37 -16.41
CA ILE A 242 0.90 -2.68 -16.95
C ILE A 242 0.86 -2.83 -18.48
N LEU A 243 0.92 -1.72 -19.20
CA LEU A 243 0.79 -1.75 -20.66
C LEU A 243 2.14 -1.94 -21.35
N SER A 244 2.16 -2.80 -22.36
CA SER A 244 3.30 -2.96 -23.28
C SER A 244 3.21 -1.91 -24.40
N TYR A 245 4.32 -1.62 -25.10
CA TYR A 245 4.39 -0.59 -26.15
C TYR A 245 3.26 -0.65 -27.21
N PRO A 246 2.81 -1.83 -27.68
CA PRO A 246 1.66 -1.93 -28.60
C PRO A 246 0.34 -1.47 -27.97
N ASP A 247 0.11 -1.81 -26.69
CA ASP A 247 -1.13 -1.55 -25.96
C ASP A 247 -1.25 -0.10 -25.46
N ILE A 248 -0.12 0.59 -25.31
CA ILE A 248 -0.12 2.02 -24.93
C ILE A 248 -0.89 2.84 -25.96
N SER A 249 -0.70 2.55 -27.26
CA SER A 249 -1.28 3.31 -28.37
C SER A 249 -2.81 3.38 -28.36
N SER A 250 -3.47 2.30 -27.92
CA SER A 250 -4.94 2.19 -27.88
C SER A 250 -5.59 2.89 -26.68
N HIS A 251 -4.77 3.32 -25.71
CA HIS A 251 -5.20 3.95 -24.46
C HIS A 251 -4.67 5.39 -24.31
N LEU A 252 -4.02 5.95 -25.33
CA LEU A 252 -3.56 7.35 -25.35
C LEU A 252 -4.75 8.32 -25.30
N VAL A 253 -4.62 9.37 -24.48
CA VAL A 253 -5.63 10.42 -24.36
C VAL A 253 -5.03 11.77 -24.64
N LEU A 254 -5.54 12.48 -25.65
CA LEU A 254 -5.15 13.87 -25.89
C LEU A 254 -5.76 14.77 -24.82
N LEU A 255 -5.00 15.75 -24.31
CA LEU A 255 -5.48 16.66 -23.25
C LEU A 255 -6.70 17.51 -23.69
N GLU A 256 -6.95 17.62 -24.99
CA GLU A 256 -8.07 18.37 -25.56
C GLU A 256 -9.39 17.58 -25.60
N LYS A 257 -9.36 16.27 -25.34
CA LYS A 257 -10.57 15.44 -25.34
C LYS A 257 -11.35 15.56 -24.03
N MET A 258 -12.68 15.41 -24.13
CA MET A 258 -13.56 15.26 -22.97
C MET A 258 -13.30 13.91 -22.30
N ASP A 259 -12.48 13.94 -21.25
CA ASP A 259 -12.05 12.77 -20.48
C ASP A 259 -11.70 13.19 -19.06
N TYR A 260 -12.00 12.36 -18.05
CA TYR A 260 -11.69 12.67 -16.65
C TYR A 260 -10.20 12.89 -16.42
N ALA A 261 -9.35 12.02 -16.95
CA ALA A 261 -7.91 12.13 -16.76
C ALA A 261 -7.37 13.36 -17.51
N ALA A 262 -7.84 13.64 -18.73
CA ALA A 262 -7.45 14.83 -19.48
C ALA A 262 -7.85 16.13 -18.77
N PHE A 263 -9.05 16.18 -18.21
CA PHE A 263 -9.53 17.33 -17.44
C PHE A 263 -8.64 17.58 -16.23
N THR A 264 -8.39 16.55 -15.41
CA THR A 264 -7.52 16.64 -14.23
C THR A 264 -6.10 17.06 -14.60
N ALA A 265 -5.55 16.56 -15.71
CA ALA A 265 -4.25 16.97 -16.22
C ALA A 265 -4.20 18.44 -16.65
N LYS A 266 -5.31 18.98 -17.17
CA LYS A 266 -5.40 20.35 -17.68
C LYS A 266 -5.68 21.38 -16.60
N THR A 267 -6.56 21.07 -15.66
CA THR A 267 -6.98 22.00 -14.60
C THR A 267 -6.17 21.84 -13.32
N GLY A 268 -5.55 20.69 -13.12
CA GLY A 268 -4.91 20.33 -11.86
C GLY A 268 -5.89 20.11 -10.71
N THR A 269 -7.20 20.06 -10.97
CA THR A 269 -8.20 19.87 -9.91
C THR A 269 -8.55 18.39 -9.79
N PRO A 270 -8.54 17.79 -8.59
CA PRO A 270 -9.04 16.43 -8.41
C PRO A 270 -10.53 16.35 -8.76
N ILE A 271 -10.96 15.19 -9.25
CA ILE A 271 -12.35 14.89 -9.59
C ILE A 271 -12.79 13.69 -8.75
N ASN A 272 -13.79 13.88 -7.91
CA ASN A 272 -14.50 12.80 -7.24
C ASN A 272 -15.93 12.73 -7.79
N SER A 273 -16.17 11.75 -8.67
CA SER A 273 -17.44 11.57 -9.37
C SER A 273 -18.22 10.39 -8.75
N PRO A 274 -19.37 10.65 -8.06
CA PRO A 274 -20.18 9.62 -7.41
C PRO A 274 -21.11 8.86 -8.37
N SER A 275 -21.31 9.35 -9.60
CA SER A 275 -22.06 8.66 -10.65
C SER A 275 -21.53 9.08 -12.03
N SER A 276 -21.08 8.12 -12.82
CA SER A 276 -20.56 8.35 -14.17
C SER A 276 -21.64 8.59 -15.23
N GLU A 277 -22.91 8.27 -14.97
CA GLU A 277 -23.97 8.27 -16.00
C GLU A 277 -24.38 9.67 -16.49
N PHE A 278 -24.14 10.72 -15.70
CA PHE A 278 -24.58 12.09 -16.00
C PHE A 278 -23.43 13.10 -16.19
N ASP A 279 -22.18 12.65 -16.11
CA ASP A 279 -21.03 13.54 -16.25
C ASP A 279 -20.62 13.68 -17.72
N GLN A 280 -20.63 14.90 -18.23
CA GLN A 280 -20.24 15.22 -19.62
C GLN A 280 -18.78 14.85 -19.93
N ARG A 281 -17.94 14.63 -18.90
CA ARG A 281 -16.54 14.20 -19.04
C ARG A 281 -16.39 12.68 -19.23
N LEU A 282 -17.48 11.92 -19.20
CA LEU A 282 -17.43 10.47 -19.45
C LEU A 282 -17.04 10.18 -20.90
N SER A 283 -15.77 9.85 -21.09
CA SER A 283 -15.25 9.42 -22.39
C SER A 283 -15.75 8.01 -22.76
N PRO A 284 -16.05 7.73 -24.05
CA PRO A 284 -16.44 6.41 -24.52
C PRO A 284 -15.41 5.30 -24.24
N ARG A 285 -14.14 5.65 -23.98
CA ARG A 285 -13.09 4.66 -23.68
C ARG A 285 -13.38 3.90 -22.39
N TYR A 286 -13.92 4.55 -21.38
CA TYR A 286 -14.24 3.91 -20.11
C TYR A 286 -15.29 2.81 -20.32
N LEU A 287 -16.33 3.11 -21.10
CA LEU A 287 -17.38 2.14 -21.46
C LEU A 287 -16.87 0.97 -22.29
N LYS A 288 -15.93 1.22 -23.22
CA LYS A 288 -15.44 0.20 -24.17
C LYS A 288 -14.28 -0.65 -23.64
N GLN A 289 -13.45 -0.12 -22.74
CA GLN A 289 -12.13 -0.68 -22.41
C GLN A 289 -11.94 -1.06 -20.94
N LEU A 290 -12.79 -0.63 -20.00
CA LEU A 290 -12.68 -1.05 -18.58
C LEU A 290 -13.05 -2.53 -18.37
N GLY A 291 -13.88 -3.10 -19.25
CA GLY A 291 -14.36 -4.48 -19.11
C GLY A 291 -15.42 -4.68 -18.01
N TYR A 292 -15.82 -3.62 -17.32
CA TYR A 292 -16.94 -3.57 -16.38
C TYR A 292 -17.53 -2.16 -16.35
N GLU A 293 -18.74 -2.04 -15.81
CA GLU A 293 -19.45 -0.77 -15.66
C GLU A 293 -18.73 0.15 -14.66
N LEU A 294 -18.44 1.38 -15.10
CA LEU A 294 -17.96 2.44 -14.22
C LEU A 294 -19.15 2.95 -13.39
N LYS A 295 -19.00 2.97 -12.07
CA LYS A 295 -20.01 3.44 -11.11
C LYS A 295 -19.61 4.77 -10.49
N ASN A 296 -18.39 4.82 -9.98
CA ASN A 296 -17.77 6.02 -9.43
C ASN A 296 -16.26 6.02 -9.70
N LEU A 297 -15.69 7.21 -9.65
CA LEU A 297 -14.33 7.48 -10.09
C LEU A 297 -13.72 8.57 -9.22
N LEU A 298 -12.48 8.36 -8.80
CA LEU A 298 -11.67 9.38 -8.15
C LEU A 298 -10.38 9.55 -8.96
N CYS A 299 -10.12 10.79 -9.38
CA CYS A 299 -9.01 11.15 -10.24
C CYS A 299 -8.24 12.30 -9.60
N VAL A 300 -6.93 12.16 -9.43
CA VAL A 300 -6.06 13.18 -8.84
C VAL A 300 -4.86 13.47 -9.74
N PRO A 301 -4.38 14.72 -9.79
CA PRO A 301 -3.17 15.04 -10.53
C PRO A 301 -1.93 14.52 -9.79
N ILE A 302 -0.90 14.19 -10.56
CA ILE A 302 0.46 13.95 -10.06
C ILE A 302 1.25 15.21 -10.35
N ARG A 303 1.68 15.90 -9.29
CA ARG A 303 2.37 17.17 -9.38
C ARG A 303 3.85 17.01 -9.05
N GLN A 304 4.67 17.79 -9.75
CA GLN A 304 6.02 18.11 -9.36
C GLN A 304 6.13 19.62 -9.33
N ASP A 305 6.36 20.18 -8.14
CA ASP A 305 6.32 21.63 -7.92
C ASP A 305 4.99 22.22 -8.43
N GLU A 306 5.04 23.11 -9.42
CA GLU A 306 3.86 23.74 -10.05
C GLU A 306 3.39 23.01 -11.33
N GLU A 307 4.12 22.00 -11.81
CA GLU A 307 3.79 21.29 -13.04
C GLU A 307 3.05 19.98 -12.80
N ILE A 308 2.07 19.68 -13.67
CA ILE A 308 1.34 18.42 -13.67
C ILE A 308 2.06 17.45 -14.61
N ILE A 309 2.72 16.46 -14.03
CA ILE A 309 3.52 15.47 -14.77
C ILE A 309 2.75 14.18 -15.06
N GLY A 310 1.58 14.00 -14.47
CA GLY A 310 0.78 12.79 -14.63
C GLY A 310 -0.57 12.85 -13.96
N VAL A 311 -1.30 11.75 -14.03
CA VAL A 311 -2.62 11.59 -13.41
C VAL A 311 -2.74 10.19 -12.82
N LEU A 312 -3.32 10.11 -11.62
CA LEU A 312 -3.65 8.85 -10.97
C LEU A 312 -5.18 8.74 -10.86
N GLU A 313 -5.72 7.60 -11.26
CA GLU A 313 -7.16 7.40 -11.35
C GLU A 313 -7.56 6.05 -10.75
N VAL A 314 -8.59 6.04 -9.92
CA VAL A 314 -9.14 4.83 -9.30
C VAL A 314 -10.63 4.69 -9.61
N TYR A 315 -11.06 3.44 -9.78
CA TYR A 315 -12.41 3.10 -10.23
C TYR A 315 -13.15 2.25 -9.21
N ASN A 316 -14.45 2.50 -9.03
CA ASN A 316 -15.39 1.69 -8.28
C ASN A 316 -14.90 1.34 -6.87
N LYS A 317 -15.26 2.17 -5.89
CA LYS A 317 -14.99 1.91 -4.47
C LYS A 317 -15.58 0.55 -4.05
N ILE A 318 -14.74 -0.27 -3.42
CA ILE A 318 -15.10 -1.53 -2.77
C ILE A 318 -15.27 -1.22 -1.29
N THR A 319 -16.50 -1.02 -0.84
CA THR A 319 -16.82 -0.87 0.58
C THR A 319 -17.16 -2.21 1.25
N PRO A 320 -16.79 -2.41 2.53
CA PRO A 320 -17.21 -3.58 3.29
C PRO A 320 -18.73 -3.67 3.39
N PRO A 321 -19.33 -4.86 3.58
CA PRO A 321 -20.78 -5.06 3.58
C PRO A 321 -21.57 -4.22 4.60
N ARG A 322 -20.90 -3.60 5.59
CA ARG A 322 -21.51 -2.82 6.67
C ARG A 322 -21.65 -1.33 6.37
N GLU A 323 -20.99 -0.82 5.34
CA GLU A 323 -21.04 0.60 4.97
C GLU A 323 -22.10 0.86 3.89
N LYS A 324 -22.89 1.92 4.10
CA LYS A 324 -23.97 2.30 3.17
C LYS A 324 -23.46 3.11 1.99
N ASP A 325 -22.35 3.82 2.15
CA ASP A 325 -21.81 4.67 1.10
C ASP A 325 -20.95 3.82 0.15
N LYS A 326 -21.29 3.87 -1.13
CA LYS A 326 -20.58 3.11 -2.18
C LYS A 326 -19.62 4.00 -2.96
N ASN A 327 -19.49 5.27 -2.59
CA ASN A 327 -18.69 6.28 -3.28
C ASN A 327 -17.37 6.57 -2.56
N PHE A 328 -16.45 7.25 -3.27
CA PHE A 328 -15.21 7.73 -2.67
C PHE A 328 -15.50 8.90 -1.74
N THR A 329 -14.99 8.84 -0.52
CA THR A 329 -15.16 9.89 0.49
C THR A 329 -14.18 11.05 0.26
N PRO A 330 -14.43 12.23 0.84
CA PRO A 330 -13.44 13.33 0.83
C PRO A 330 -12.10 12.95 1.49
N GLU A 331 -12.11 11.97 2.40
CA GLU A 331 -10.90 11.47 3.04
C GLU A 331 -10.09 10.58 2.08
N ASP A 332 -10.76 9.76 1.26
CA ASP A 332 -10.12 9.02 0.16
C ASP A 332 -9.42 9.95 -0.83
N GLU A 333 -10.08 11.06 -1.18
CA GLU A 333 -9.52 12.10 -2.06
C GLU A 333 -8.25 12.72 -1.46
N LYS A 334 -8.25 13.07 -0.18
CA LYS A 334 -7.05 13.58 0.52
C LYS A 334 -5.93 12.56 0.56
N ILE A 335 -6.24 11.30 0.86
CA ILE A 335 -5.23 10.23 0.92
C ILE A 335 -4.60 10.03 -0.45
N LEU A 336 -5.43 9.90 -1.50
CA LEU A 336 -4.95 9.69 -2.85
C LEU A 336 -4.14 10.88 -3.37
N THR A 337 -4.55 12.12 -3.06
CA THR A 337 -3.82 13.34 -3.44
C THR A 337 -2.44 13.40 -2.77
N ARG A 338 -2.33 13.07 -1.48
CA ARG A 338 -1.02 13.01 -0.80
C ARG A 338 -0.13 11.93 -1.40
N LEU A 339 -0.69 10.76 -1.69
CA LEU A 339 0.06 9.67 -2.31
C LEU A 339 0.51 10.03 -3.74
N SER A 340 -0.30 10.77 -4.50
CA SER A 340 0.04 11.22 -5.85
C SER A 340 1.20 12.23 -5.85
N GLU A 341 1.29 13.11 -4.85
CA GLU A 341 2.46 13.99 -4.65
C GLU A 341 3.75 13.20 -4.45
N HIS A 342 3.72 12.17 -3.58
CA HIS A 342 4.88 11.31 -3.35
C HIS A 342 5.25 10.45 -4.57
N ILE A 343 4.25 9.99 -5.35
CA ILE A 343 4.49 9.35 -6.65
C ILE A 343 5.19 10.33 -7.60
N GLY A 344 4.77 11.59 -7.63
CA GLY A 344 5.40 12.61 -8.46
C GLY A 344 6.89 12.74 -8.16
N ILE A 345 7.24 12.86 -6.88
CA ILE A 345 8.64 12.90 -6.42
C ILE A 345 9.40 11.63 -6.87
N ALA A 346 8.79 10.45 -6.74
CA ALA A 346 9.42 9.19 -7.15
C ALA A 346 9.64 9.11 -8.66
N ILE A 347 8.67 9.53 -9.49
CA ILE A 347 8.78 9.56 -10.96
C ILE A 347 9.95 10.45 -11.39
N THR A 348 10.07 11.63 -10.77
CA THR A 348 11.17 12.56 -11.01
C THR A 348 12.50 11.96 -10.57
N LYS A 349 12.56 11.42 -9.34
CA LYS A 349 13.77 10.79 -8.77
C LYS A 349 14.27 9.64 -9.64
N LEU A 350 13.37 8.81 -10.14
CA LEU A 350 13.70 7.66 -11.01
C LEU A 350 14.07 8.09 -12.44
N ASN A 351 14.04 9.39 -12.76
CA ASN A 351 14.32 9.95 -14.08
C ASN A 351 13.53 9.25 -15.21
N LEU A 352 12.33 8.78 -14.91
CA LEU A 352 11.49 8.01 -15.84
C LEU A 352 11.07 8.80 -17.08
N ILE A 353 11.19 10.12 -17.02
CA ILE A 353 10.92 11.04 -18.13
C ILE A 353 12.17 11.20 -18.99
N GLN A 354 13.37 11.14 -18.39
CA GLN A 354 14.62 11.48 -19.08
C GLN A 354 15.27 10.33 -19.83
N TYR A 355 15.11 9.09 -19.34
CA TYR A 355 15.81 7.93 -19.88
C TYR A 355 14.84 6.86 -20.43
N ASP A 356 15.30 6.15 -21.47
CA ASP A 356 14.62 5.00 -22.05
C ASP A 356 14.72 3.80 -21.10
N ALA A 357 13.58 3.21 -20.74
CA ALA A 357 13.52 2.14 -19.73
C ALA A 357 14.24 0.86 -20.16
N LEU A 358 14.36 0.61 -21.47
CA LEU A 358 15.07 -0.56 -21.97
C LEU A 358 16.58 -0.37 -21.92
N THR A 359 17.09 0.75 -22.42
CA THR A 359 18.53 0.95 -22.66
C THR A 359 19.24 1.77 -21.59
N GLY A 360 18.51 2.54 -20.78
CA GLY A 360 19.07 3.49 -19.81
C GLY A 360 19.77 4.69 -20.46
N LEU A 361 19.58 4.90 -21.77
CA LEU A 361 20.06 6.08 -22.51
C LEU A 361 19.01 7.19 -22.47
N LEU A 362 19.37 8.42 -22.85
CA LEU A 362 18.40 9.51 -22.89
C LEU A 362 17.28 9.20 -23.88
N ARG A 363 16.09 9.76 -23.64
CA ARG A 363 15.05 9.89 -24.67
C ARG A 363 15.35 11.10 -25.56
N ALA A 364 14.76 11.12 -26.76
CA ALA A 364 14.99 12.17 -27.75
C ALA A 364 14.71 13.58 -27.20
N GLU A 365 13.61 13.76 -26.47
CA GLU A 365 13.21 15.07 -25.95
C GLU A 365 14.24 15.68 -24.96
N PRO A 366 14.57 15.02 -23.83
CA PRO A 366 15.64 15.44 -22.92
C PRO A 366 17.01 15.59 -23.58
N PHE A 367 17.29 14.81 -24.63
CA PHE A 367 18.55 14.91 -25.35
C PHE A 367 18.70 16.25 -26.07
N PHE A 368 17.66 16.72 -26.77
CA PHE A 368 17.71 18.01 -27.45
C PHE A 368 17.83 19.17 -26.47
N GLU A 369 17.09 19.13 -25.36
CA GLU A 369 17.20 20.13 -24.30
C GLU A 369 18.61 20.20 -23.72
N LYS A 370 19.19 19.04 -23.37
CA LYS A 370 20.57 18.97 -22.86
C LYS A 370 21.60 19.43 -23.88
N ALA A 371 21.41 19.12 -25.16
CA ALA A 371 22.29 19.61 -26.22
C ALA A 371 22.26 21.15 -26.32
N ILE A 372 21.06 21.76 -26.27
CA ILE A 372 20.90 23.22 -26.28
C ILE A 372 21.55 23.85 -25.04
N ILE A 373 21.28 23.32 -23.85
CA ILE A 373 21.88 23.82 -22.60
C ILE A 373 23.41 23.75 -22.71
N LYS A 374 23.93 22.64 -23.22
CA LYS A 374 25.37 22.45 -23.40
C LYS A 374 25.98 23.47 -24.34
N ILE A 375 25.38 23.70 -25.50
CA ILE A 375 25.82 24.73 -26.46
C ILE A 375 25.79 26.13 -25.82
N LYS A 376 24.71 26.45 -25.08
CA LYS A 376 24.56 27.75 -24.41
C LYS A 376 25.53 27.96 -23.25
N SER A 377 25.92 26.88 -22.57
CA SER A 377 26.84 26.91 -21.42
C SER A 377 28.31 27.12 -21.82
N GLU A 378 28.66 26.91 -23.09
CA GLU A 378 30.02 27.14 -23.58
C GLU A 378 30.38 28.64 -23.55
N SER A 379 31.65 28.93 -23.21
CA SER A 379 32.14 30.31 -23.19
C SER A 379 32.14 30.91 -24.61
N LYS A 380 31.90 32.22 -24.74
CA LYS A 380 31.85 32.91 -26.06
C LYS A 380 33.12 32.66 -26.90
N ARG A 381 34.30 32.63 -26.26
CA ARG A 381 35.61 32.34 -26.88
C ARG A 381 35.75 30.88 -27.34
N ARG A 382 35.14 29.91 -26.64
CA ARG A 382 35.11 28.51 -27.08
C ARG A 382 34.11 28.31 -28.20
N LEU A 383 32.92 28.90 -28.12
CA LEU A 383 31.90 28.90 -29.18
C LEU A 383 32.43 29.43 -30.52
N GLU A 384 33.28 30.45 -30.49
CA GLU A 384 33.92 31.02 -31.69
C GLU A 384 34.77 30.01 -32.50
N ASN A 385 35.28 28.96 -31.85
CA ASN A 385 36.09 27.90 -32.47
C ASN A 385 35.47 26.49 -32.32
N SER A 386 34.21 26.41 -31.86
CA SER A 386 33.55 25.13 -31.62
C SER A 386 32.79 24.67 -32.85
N ALA A 387 32.99 23.42 -33.24
CA ALA A 387 32.10 22.71 -34.13
C ALA A 387 31.43 21.56 -33.39
N PHE A 388 30.29 21.14 -33.91
CA PHE A 388 29.48 20.07 -33.33
C PHE A 388 29.10 19.09 -34.42
N ALA A 389 28.88 17.84 -34.03
CA ALA A 389 28.36 16.82 -34.92
C ALA A 389 27.16 16.12 -34.28
N LEU A 390 26.10 15.98 -35.07
CA LEU A 390 25.01 15.06 -34.79
C LEU A 390 25.22 13.79 -35.61
N VAL A 391 25.21 12.65 -34.96
CA VAL A 391 25.39 11.35 -35.62
C VAL A 391 24.14 10.52 -35.38
N MET A 392 23.51 10.05 -36.46
CA MET A 392 22.42 9.07 -36.40
C MET A 392 23.00 7.68 -36.68
N GLY A 393 22.76 6.72 -35.80
CA GLY A 393 23.19 5.34 -35.94
C GLY A 393 22.02 4.38 -35.89
N ASP A 394 22.10 3.29 -36.64
CA ASP A 394 21.06 2.25 -36.67
C ASP A 394 21.65 0.84 -36.82
N VAL A 395 20.98 -0.11 -36.18
CA VAL A 395 21.37 -1.52 -36.17
C VAL A 395 21.05 -2.21 -37.49
N ASP A 396 22.09 -2.62 -38.19
CA ASP A 396 21.96 -3.26 -39.48
C ASP A 396 21.25 -4.62 -39.35
N TRP A 397 20.12 -4.74 -40.04
CA TRP A 397 19.33 -5.97 -40.09
C TRP A 397 18.73 -6.38 -38.72
N PHE A 398 18.36 -5.42 -37.89
CA PHE A 398 17.73 -5.70 -36.59
C PHE A 398 16.41 -6.49 -36.72
N LYS A 399 15.59 -6.20 -37.72
CA LYS A 399 14.39 -6.99 -38.02
C LYS A 399 14.71 -8.48 -38.23
N ASN A 400 15.76 -8.81 -38.98
CA ASN A 400 16.18 -10.20 -39.19
C ASN A 400 16.60 -10.88 -37.88
N TYR A 401 17.25 -10.15 -36.98
CA TYR A 401 17.58 -10.64 -35.65
C TYR A 401 16.32 -10.96 -34.82
N ASN A 402 15.36 -10.03 -34.79
CA ASN A 402 14.11 -10.20 -34.04
C ASN A 402 13.23 -11.31 -34.59
N ASP A 403 13.04 -11.36 -35.90
CA ASP A 403 12.20 -12.37 -36.57
C ASP A 403 12.72 -13.78 -36.28
N ARG A 404 14.03 -13.92 -36.06
CA ARG A 404 14.67 -15.20 -35.79
C ARG A 404 14.77 -15.55 -34.31
N ASN A 405 15.19 -14.61 -33.47
CA ASN A 405 15.56 -14.86 -32.06
C ASN A 405 14.46 -14.41 -31.08
N GLY A 406 13.40 -13.78 -31.58
CA GLY A 406 12.30 -13.23 -30.79
C GLY A 406 12.59 -11.83 -30.24
N HIS A 407 11.53 -11.07 -29.97
CA HIS A 407 11.62 -9.69 -29.47
C HIS A 407 12.36 -9.56 -28.14
N GLU A 408 12.27 -10.57 -27.26
CA GLU A 408 12.98 -10.53 -25.99
C GLU A 408 14.50 -10.60 -26.17
N ALA A 409 14.98 -11.41 -27.11
CA ALA A 409 16.40 -11.45 -27.48
C ALA A 409 16.83 -10.13 -28.12
N GLY A 410 15.98 -9.51 -28.94
CA GLY A 410 16.19 -8.16 -29.46
C GLY A 410 16.34 -7.11 -28.37
N ASN A 411 15.49 -7.18 -27.34
CA ASN A 411 15.56 -6.28 -26.19
C ASN A 411 16.83 -6.48 -25.37
N ARG A 412 17.33 -7.71 -25.22
CA ARG A 412 18.64 -7.99 -24.63
C ARG A 412 19.78 -7.42 -25.48
N LEU A 413 19.70 -7.60 -26.80
CA LEU A 413 20.67 -7.06 -27.75
C LEU A 413 20.78 -5.53 -27.65
N LEU A 414 19.65 -4.81 -27.64
CA LEU A 414 19.64 -3.35 -27.52
C LEU A 414 20.22 -2.85 -26.18
N ARG A 415 20.00 -3.60 -25.08
CA ARG A 415 20.60 -3.33 -23.77
C ARG A 415 22.12 -3.43 -23.80
N GLU A 416 22.64 -4.47 -24.43
CA GLU A 416 24.09 -4.66 -24.57
C GLU A 416 24.69 -3.61 -25.51
N LEU A 417 24.03 -3.36 -26.63
CA LEU A 417 24.46 -2.35 -27.60
C LEU A 417 24.56 -0.97 -26.96
N ALA A 418 23.55 -0.57 -26.18
CA ALA A 418 23.58 0.70 -25.46
C ALA A 418 24.80 0.84 -24.54
N ARG A 419 25.23 -0.24 -23.89
CA ARG A 419 26.45 -0.25 -23.07
C ARG A 419 27.71 -0.07 -23.92
N VAL A 420 27.79 -0.75 -25.07
CA VAL A 420 28.92 -0.65 -26.02
C VAL A 420 29.02 0.77 -26.59
N LEU A 421 27.89 1.36 -26.97
CA LEU A 421 27.81 2.73 -27.48
C LEU A 421 28.24 3.73 -26.40
N LYS A 422 27.69 3.61 -25.18
CA LYS A 422 28.04 4.46 -24.05
C LYS A 422 29.52 4.37 -23.65
N SER A 423 30.14 3.18 -23.74
CA SER A 423 31.58 3.05 -23.51
C SER A 423 32.45 3.59 -24.65
N SER A 424 31.87 3.77 -25.85
CA SER A 424 32.57 4.29 -27.03
C SER A 424 32.49 5.82 -27.16
N THR A 425 31.63 6.45 -26.36
CA THR A 425 31.43 7.91 -26.26
C THR A 425 32.15 8.48 -25.03
N ARG A 426 32.45 9.79 -25.04
CA ARG A 426 33.01 10.47 -23.86
C ARG A 426 31.89 10.88 -22.91
N ASP A 427 32.21 11.14 -21.64
CA ASP A 427 31.23 11.65 -20.65
C ASP A 427 30.64 13.00 -21.04
N GLU A 428 31.36 13.76 -21.87
CA GLU A 428 30.90 15.03 -22.44
C GLU A 428 30.00 14.86 -23.67
N ASP A 429 29.94 13.70 -24.30
CA ASP A 429 29.03 13.49 -25.43
C ASP A 429 27.64 13.08 -24.93
N LEU A 430 26.60 13.48 -25.64
CA LEU A 430 25.24 13.01 -25.32
C LEU A 430 24.87 11.85 -26.24
N LEU A 431 24.16 10.88 -25.68
CA LEU A 431 23.67 9.70 -26.38
C LEU A 431 22.21 9.45 -25.99
N CYS A 432 21.34 9.33 -26.99
CA CYS A 432 19.96 8.98 -26.79
C CYS A 432 19.53 7.82 -27.68
N ARG A 433 18.51 7.08 -27.22
CA ARG A 433 17.75 6.18 -28.08
C ARG A 433 16.68 7.01 -28.77
N TYR A 434 16.83 7.21 -30.08
CA TYR A 434 15.96 8.08 -30.87
C TYR A 434 14.70 7.36 -31.33
N GLY A 435 14.83 6.08 -31.69
CA GLY A 435 13.74 5.23 -32.18
C GLY A 435 13.83 3.80 -31.65
N GLY A 436 13.18 2.86 -32.35
CA GLY A 436 13.16 1.44 -31.95
C GLY A 436 14.56 0.80 -31.94
N GLU A 437 15.34 1.03 -32.99
CA GLU A 437 16.70 0.50 -33.19
C GLU A 437 17.73 1.60 -33.55
N GLU A 438 17.32 2.86 -33.36
CA GLU A 438 18.04 4.05 -33.78
C GLU A 438 18.60 4.82 -32.57
N PHE A 439 19.83 5.30 -32.71
CA PHE A 439 20.59 6.00 -31.67
C PHE A 439 21.13 7.31 -32.21
N LEU A 440 20.98 8.38 -31.45
CA LEU A 440 21.45 9.71 -31.83
C LEU A 440 22.53 10.16 -30.85
N PHE A 441 23.61 10.71 -31.41
CA PHE A 441 24.78 11.18 -30.67
C PHE A 441 24.95 12.67 -30.92
N PHE A 442 25.22 13.42 -29.86
CA PHE A 442 25.67 14.81 -29.95
C PHE A 442 27.11 14.88 -29.47
N LEU A 443 28.01 15.09 -30.41
CA LEU A 443 29.45 15.07 -30.19
C LEU A 443 29.98 16.48 -30.02
N THR A 444 30.81 16.66 -28.99
CA THR A 444 31.41 17.95 -28.64
C THR A 444 32.92 17.95 -28.78
N GLY A 445 33.52 19.13 -28.95
CA GLY A 445 34.98 19.26 -29.07
C GLY A 445 35.56 18.71 -30.38
N ILE A 446 34.72 18.56 -31.42
CA ILE A 446 35.13 18.21 -32.78
C ILE A 446 35.41 19.50 -33.53
N LYS A 447 36.51 19.55 -34.29
CA LYS A 447 36.90 20.74 -35.06
C LYS A 447 36.64 20.60 -36.55
N THR A 448 36.72 19.38 -37.09
CA THR A 448 36.54 19.14 -38.53
C THR A 448 35.60 17.97 -38.82
N PRO A 449 35.01 17.91 -40.02
CA PRO A 449 34.20 16.76 -40.45
C PRO A 449 34.97 15.44 -40.42
N GLU A 450 36.28 15.45 -40.70
CA GLU A 450 37.14 14.28 -40.67
C GLU A 450 37.35 13.76 -39.24
N GLU A 451 37.43 14.65 -38.25
CA GLU A 451 37.46 14.27 -36.84
C GLU A 451 36.14 13.63 -36.41
N ALA A 452 34.99 14.16 -36.84
CA ALA A 452 33.69 13.57 -36.60
C ALA A 452 33.57 12.16 -37.20
N TRP A 453 34.06 12.01 -38.44
CA TRP A 453 34.11 10.73 -39.13
C TRP A 453 35.00 9.74 -38.39
N THR A 454 36.20 10.16 -38.00
CA THR A 454 37.17 9.30 -37.29
C THR A 454 36.62 8.83 -35.95
N PHE A 455 35.95 9.71 -35.21
CA PHE A 455 35.31 9.37 -33.95
C PHE A 455 34.16 8.38 -34.15
N THR A 456 33.33 8.61 -35.16
CA THR A 456 32.21 7.72 -35.49
C THR A 456 32.71 6.36 -36.00
N GLU A 457 33.81 6.32 -36.74
CA GLU A 457 34.46 5.08 -37.21
C GLU A 457 34.97 4.25 -36.05
N ARG A 458 35.46 4.90 -34.99
CA ARG A 458 35.80 4.20 -33.75
C ARG A 458 34.57 3.55 -33.12
N ILE A 459 33.44 4.26 -33.02
CA ILE A 459 32.18 3.69 -32.51
C ILE A 459 31.74 2.51 -33.38
N ARG A 460 31.71 2.68 -34.70
CA ARG A 460 31.31 1.62 -35.65
C ARG A 460 32.19 0.38 -35.51
N LYS A 461 33.51 0.56 -35.44
CA LYS A 461 34.46 -0.55 -35.21
C LYS A 461 34.22 -1.22 -33.86
N ASN A 462 33.98 -0.47 -32.79
CA ASN A 462 33.71 -1.04 -31.48
C ASN A 462 32.45 -1.92 -31.49
N VAL A 463 31.40 -1.50 -32.18
CA VAL A 463 30.20 -2.33 -32.38
C VAL A 463 30.51 -3.55 -33.23
N GLU A 464 31.18 -3.37 -34.38
CA GLU A 464 31.56 -4.47 -35.28
C GLU A 464 32.46 -5.52 -34.61
N GLU A 465 33.31 -5.08 -33.67
CA GLU A 465 34.23 -5.96 -32.94
C GLU A 465 33.60 -6.62 -31.71
N TYR A 466 32.56 -6.02 -31.13
CA TYR A 466 31.89 -6.58 -29.97
C TYR A 466 31.11 -7.85 -30.37
N TYR A 467 31.23 -8.92 -29.57
CA TYR A 467 30.44 -10.13 -29.80
C TYR A 467 29.07 -9.96 -29.16
N PHE A 468 28.03 -9.99 -29.98
CA PHE A 468 26.65 -10.08 -29.50
C PHE A 468 26.15 -11.52 -29.57
N GLU A 469 25.37 -11.93 -28.58
CA GLU A 469 24.72 -13.24 -28.58
C GLU A 469 23.91 -13.43 -29.87
N SER A 470 23.94 -14.63 -30.46
CA SER A 470 23.19 -14.98 -31.68
C SER A 470 23.55 -14.18 -32.96
N GLN A 471 24.66 -13.44 -32.97
CA GLN A 471 25.09 -12.68 -34.15
C GLN A 471 25.52 -13.54 -35.34
N GLU A 472 25.87 -14.82 -35.12
CA GLU A 472 26.24 -15.79 -36.16
C GLU A 472 25.14 -16.02 -37.19
N PHE A 473 23.93 -15.60 -36.87
CA PHE A 473 22.74 -15.72 -37.67
C PHE A 473 22.40 -14.47 -38.48
N GLN A 474 23.16 -13.40 -38.29
CA GLN A 474 23.07 -12.19 -39.08
C GLN A 474 23.78 -12.33 -40.42
N PRO A 475 23.43 -11.49 -41.41
CA PRO A 475 24.22 -11.38 -42.64
C PRO A 475 25.70 -11.17 -42.32
N ASN A 476 26.58 -11.92 -43.01
CA ASN A 476 28.04 -11.95 -42.75
C ASN A 476 28.46 -12.50 -41.37
N HIS A 477 27.55 -13.12 -40.62
CA HIS A 477 27.78 -13.68 -39.27
C HIS A 477 28.27 -12.65 -38.25
N ASN A 478 27.83 -11.39 -38.38
CA ASN A 478 28.21 -10.33 -37.46
C ASN A 478 27.08 -9.32 -37.28
N LEU A 479 26.95 -8.78 -36.08
CA LEU A 479 26.10 -7.62 -35.85
C LEU A 479 26.88 -6.34 -36.19
N THR A 480 26.25 -5.43 -36.93
CA THR A 480 26.89 -4.19 -37.36
C THR A 480 25.92 -3.02 -37.26
N MET A 481 26.45 -1.80 -37.32
CA MET A 481 25.66 -0.57 -37.37
C MET A 481 26.16 0.31 -38.52
N SER A 482 25.23 1.02 -39.14
CA SER A 482 25.53 2.09 -40.09
C SER A 482 25.29 3.44 -39.42
N PHE A 483 26.04 4.46 -39.85
CA PHE A 483 25.99 5.80 -39.27
C PHE A 483 25.91 6.89 -40.34
N GLY A 484 25.16 7.94 -40.04
CA GLY A 484 25.11 9.19 -40.80
C GLY A 484 25.51 10.37 -39.93
N ILE A 485 26.34 11.26 -40.43
CA ILE A 485 26.89 12.41 -39.69
C ILE A 485 26.38 13.70 -40.31
N SER A 486 25.78 14.59 -39.52
CA SER A 486 25.62 16.00 -39.85
C SER A 486 26.58 16.84 -39.01
N PHE A 487 27.49 17.52 -39.71
CA PHE A 487 28.46 18.41 -39.10
C PHE A 487 27.99 19.86 -39.23
N PHE A 488 28.11 20.65 -38.16
CA PHE A 488 27.73 22.05 -38.20
C PHE A 488 28.67 22.94 -37.39
N THR A 489 28.90 24.13 -37.94
CA THR A 489 29.73 25.21 -37.41
C THR A 489 28.91 26.49 -37.30
N ARG A 490 29.54 27.57 -36.83
CA ARG A 490 28.96 28.91 -36.87
C ARG A 490 28.61 29.39 -38.29
N ASP A 491 29.24 28.84 -39.33
CA ASP A 491 28.92 29.22 -40.72
C ASP A 491 27.50 28.82 -41.11
N LYS A 492 27.01 27.71 -40.53
CA LYS A 492 25.64 27.24 -40.72
C LYS A 492 24.65 27.91 -39.76
N PHE A 493 25.13 28.35 -38.59
CA PHE A 493 24.35 29.04 -37.55
C PHE A 493 25.15 30.21 -36.94
N PRO A 494 24.96 31.45 -37.42
CA PRO A 494 25.77 32.61 -37.03
C PRO A 494 25.75 32.92 -35.54
N ASP A 495 24.62 32.66 -34.87
CA ASP A 495 24.48 32.74 -33.41
C ASP A 495 24.04 31.39 -32.84
N LEU A 496 25.04 30.59 -32.47
CA LEU A 496 24.83 29.29 -31.81
C LEU A 496 24.08 29.41 -30.47
N LYS A 497 24.00 30.59 -29.83
CA LYS A 497 23.21 30.78 -28.60
C LYS A 497 21.71 30.89 -28.86
N GLN A 498 21.31 31.22 -30.09
CA GLN A 498 19.91 31.27 -30.52
C GLN A 498 19.45 29.97 -31.15
N LEU A 499 20.30 28.93 -31.19
CA LEU A 499 19.94 27.62 -31.74
C LEU A 499 18.71 27.07 -31.03
N SER A 500 17.68 26.76 -31.81
CA SER A 500 16.43 26.21 -31.30
C SER A 500 16.41 24.68 -31.38
N LYS A 501 15.47 24.06 -30.67
CA LYS A 501 15.20 22.62 -30.79
C LYS A 501 14.90 22.21 -32.23
N LYS A 502 14.13 23.04 -32.97
CA LYS A 502 13.78 22.78 -34.37
C LYS A 502 15.02 22.69 -35.27
N ASP A 503 16.05 23.47 -34.98
CA ASP A 503 17.31 23.43 -35.73
C ASP A 503 18.08 22.12 -35.48
N LEU A 504 18.13 21.65 -34.23
CA LEU A 504 18.73 20.35 -33.91
C LEU A 504 17.96 19.18 -34.52
N ILE A 505 16.62 19.25 -34.57
CA ILE A 505 15.79 18.25 -35.27
C ILE A 505 16.13 18.25 -36.77
N LYS A 506 16.28 19.43 -37.38
CA LYS A 506 16.67 19.53 -38.79
C LYS A 506 18.03 18.89 -39.05
N LEU A 507 19.01 19.12 -38.17
CA LEU A 507 20.33 18.48 -38.26
C LEU A 507 20.27 16.96 -38.03
N ALA A 508 19.40 16.48 -37.14
CA ALA A 508 19.16 15.05 -36.97
C ALA A 508 18.57 14.42 -38.23
N ASN A 509 17.65 15.11 -38.92
CA ASN A 509 17.11 14.67 -40.22
C ASN A 509 18.18 14.64 -41.31
N GLU A 510 19.11 15.59 -41.34
CA GLU A 510 20.26 15.54 -42.26
C GLU A 510 21.17 14.33 -41.98
N ALA A 511 21.42 14.02 -40.70
CA ALA A 511 22.16 12.83 -40.31
C ALA A 511 21.42 11.54 -40.72
N ASP A 512 20.09 11.51 -40.62
CA ASP A 512 19.28 10.36 -41.08
C ASP A 512 19.31 10.18 -42.62
N ILE A 513 19.33 11.28 -43.39
CA ILE A 513 19.53 11.22 -44.84
C ILE A 513 20.89 10.57 -45.17
N ALA A 514 21.95 10.99 -44.48
CA ALA A 514 23.28 10.39 -44.65
C ALA A 514 23.29 8.90 -44.21
N LEU A 515 22.59 8.54 -43.13
CA LEU A 515 22.45 7.16 -42.68
C LEU A 515 21.75 6.29 -43.74
N SER A 516 20.71 6.82 -44.39
CA SER A 516 20.00 6.12 -45.47
C SER A 516 20.93 5.81 -46.65
N GLN A 517 21.85 6.73 -46.99
CA GLN A 517 22.90 6.49 -47.98
C GLN A 517 23.92 5.45 -47.51
N ALA A 518 24.34 5.49 -46.23
CA ALA A 518 25.23 4.49 -45.64
C ALA A 518 24.64 3.07 -45.72
N LYS A 519 23.32 2.95 -45.60
CA LYS A 519 22.57 1.70 -45.76
C LYS A 519 22.32 1.30 -47.22
N GLY A 520 22.69 2.12 -48.19
CA GLY A 520 22.52 1.87 -49.62
C GLY A 520 21.09 2.06 -50.14
N LYS A 521 20.24 2.83 -49.45
CA LYS A 521 18.89 3.19 -49.95
C LYS A 521 18.98 4.34 -50.96
N LYS A 522 18.17 4.30 -52.03
CA LYS A 522 18.03 5.44 -52.96
C LYS A 522 17.34 6.60 -52.22
N THR A 523 18.01 7.74 -52.11
CA THR A 523 17.43 8.99 -51.61
C THR A 523 17.12 9.93 -52.77
N ALA A 524 16.10 10.80 -52.64
CA ALA A 524 15.70 11.78 -53.67
C ALA A 524 16.86 12.69 -54.16
N LEU A 525 17.93 12.81 -53.37
CA LEU A 525 19.14 13.59 -53.64
C LEU A 525 20.26 12.81 -54.39
N SER A 526 20.04 11.57 -54.83
CA SER A 526 21.10 10.74 -55.46
C SER A 526 20.56 9.85 -56.59
N PRO A 527 20.37 10.38 -57.82
CA PRO A 527 19.61 9.70 -58.89
C PRO A 527 20.35 8.56 -59.62
N GLY A 528 21.63 8.29 -59.33
CA GLY A 528 22.53 7.55 -60.24
C GLY A 528 22.97 6.13 -59.84
N LEU A 529 22.46 5.51 -58.77
CA LEU A 529 22.94 4.19 -58.33
C LEU A 529 22.29 3.02 -59.11
N PRO A 530 23.07 2.11 -59.75
CA PRO A 530 22.55 0.99 -60.53
C PRO A 530 21.80 -0.05 -59.66
N GLU A 531 20.70 -0.60 -60.20
CA GLU A 531 19.71 -1.47 -59.53
C GLU A 531 20.23 -2.81 -58.96
N LYS A 532 21.50 -3.15 -59.15
CA LYS A 532 22.10 -4.44 -58.74
C LYS A 532 23.32 -4.32 -57.82
N ALA A 533 23.53 -3.19 -57.15
CA ALA A 533 24.55 -3.11 -56.11
C ALA A 533 24.10 -3.91 -54.87
N LYS A 534 24.86 -4.95 -54.47
CA LYS A 534 24.67 -5.64 -53.19
C LYS A 534 24.57 -4.60 -52.07
N LEU A 535 23.48 -4.62 -51.27
CA LEU A 535 23.33 -3.77 -50.09
C LEU A 535 24.50 -4.00 -49.13
N THR A 536 25.50 -3.13 -49.19
CA THR A 536 26.69 -3.16 -48.35
C THR A 536 26.47 -2.16 -47.22
N LYS A 537 25.79 -2.60 -46.15
CA LYS A 537 25.65 -1.85 -44.89
C LYS A 537 26.98 -1.85 -44.10
N ASN A 538 26.97 -1.41 -42.84
CA ASN A 538 28.16 -1.22 -42.00
C ASN A 538 29.09 -0.09 -42.49
N LYS A 539 28.51 1.08 -42.76
CA LYS A 539 29.21 2.25 -43.33
C LYS A 539 28.93 3.54 -42.56
N ILE A 540 29.74 4.54 -42.85
CA ILE A 540 29.57 5.91 -42.36
C ILE A 540 29.45 6.85 -43.55
N CYS A 541 28.44 7.71 -43.54
CA CYS A 541 28.29 8.78 -44.52
C CYS A 541 28.21 10.14 -43.82
N LEU A 542 28.85 11.15 -44.42
CA LEU A 542 28.77 12.54 -43.98
C LEU A 542 27.77 13.28 -44.87
N PHE A 543 26.86 14.03 -44.27
CA PHE A 543 25.92 14.88 -45.00
C PHE A 543 26.64 16.10 -45.57
N SER A 544 26.53 16.32 -46.88
CA SER A 544 27.03 17.52 -47.58
C SER A 544 25.92 18.16 -48.40
N ASN A 545 25.68 19.47 -48.21
CA ASN A 545 24.81 20.23 -49.11
C ASN A 545 25.51 20.37 -50.46
N SER A 546 24.99 19.71 -51.49
CA SER A 546 25.43 19.84 -52.88
C SER A 546 25.11 21.25 -53.40
N ASN A 547 26.01 22.20 -53.13
CA ASN A 547 26.26 23.45 -53.88
C ASN A 547 27.57 24.16 -53.44
N LEU A 548 28.55 23.41 -52.96
CA LEU A 548 29.94 23.87 -52.84
C LEU A 548 30.77 23.02 -53.80
N SER A 549 31.19 23.65 -54.89
CA SER A 549 32.15 23.23 -55.93
C SER A 549 32.68 21.80 -55.83
N ALA A 550 32.52 21.03 -56.90
CA ALA A 550 33.14 19.74 -57.19
C ALA A 550 34.61 19.65 -56.71
N LYS A 551 34.77 19.23 -55.47
CA LYS A 551 35.89 18.44 -54.96
C LYS A 551 35.21 17.40 -54.10
N GLU A 552 34.92 16.28 -54.73
CA GLU A 552 34.49 15.05 -54.07
C GLU A 552 35.32 14.89 -52.80
N ILE A 553 34.70 15.02 -51.63
CA ILE A 553 35.27 14.40 -50.44
C ILE A 553 35.20 12.92 -50.80
N PRO A 554 36.33 12.24 -51.05
CA PRO A 554 36.29 10.89 -51.53
C PRO A 554 35.51 10.09 -50.48
N LEU A 555 34.64 9.20 -50.94
CA LEU A 555 34.36 7.98 -50.20
C LEU A 555 35.71 7.37 -49.84
N ILE A 556 36.21 7.65 -48.63
CA ILE A 556 37.49 7.12 -48.18
C ILE A 556 37.33 5.61 -48.20
N GLN A 557 38.31 5.02 -48.87
CA GLN A 557 38.33 3.68 -49.46
C GLN A 557 37.66 2.63 -48.56
N PRO A 558 36.86 1.70 -49.13
CA PRO A 558 36.60 0.46 -48.42
C PRO A 558 37.96 -0.09 -48.01
N ILE A 559 38.17 -0.27 -46.70
CA ILE A 559 39.30 -1.08 -46.24
C ILE A 559 39.18 -2.38 -47.01
N ASP A 560 40.23 -2.64 -47.80
CA ASP A 560 40.35 -3.71 -48.76
C ASP A 560 39.62 -4.97 -48.25
N SER A 561 38.54 -5.34 -48.94
CA SER A 561 37.75 -6.53 -48.63
C SER A 561 38.56 -7.83 -48.82
N SER A 562 39.84 -7.72 -49.20
CA SER A 562 40.81 -8.81 -49.24
C SER A 562 41.32 -9.23 -47.85
N VAL A 563 41.19 -8.41 -46.80
CA VAL A 563 41.65 -8.79 -45.45
C VAL A 563 40.64 -9.77 -44.84
N LYS A 564 40.98 -11.07 -44.83
CA LYS A 564 40.22 -12.12 -44.14
C LYS A 564 40.17 -11.84 -42.64
N LYS A 565 39.17 -11.09 -42.17
CA LYS A 565 38.99 -10.89 -40.72
C LYS A 565 38.48 -12.16 -40.05
N GLU A 566 38.95 -12.40 -38.82
CA GLU A 566 38.46 -13.49 -37.97
C GLU A 566 36.99 -13.28 -37.60
N ARG A 567 36.14 -14.25 -37.93
CA ARG A 567 34.71 -14.24 -37.59
C ARG A 567 34.52 -14.72 -36.14
N ARG A 568 34.06 -13.83 -35.26
CA ARG A 568 33.99 -14.08 -33.81
C ARG A 568 32.73 -14.88 -33.45
N ARG A 569 32.91 -16.10 -32.94
CA ARG A 569 31.84 -16.97 -32.39
C ARG A 569 31.75 -16.92 -30.86
N PHE A 570 32.73 -16.30 -30.20
CA PHE A 570 32.86 -16.30 -28.75
C PHE A 570 33.37 -14.95 -28.25
N PRO A 571 32.98 -14.54 -27.01
CA PRO A 571 33.49 -13.34 -26.38
C PRO A 571 35.00 -13.40 -26.15
N ARG A 572 35.62 -12.22 -26.07
CA ARG A 572 37.07 -12.04 -25.97
C ARG A 572 37.47 -11.49 -24.61
N TYR A 573 38.64 -11.86 -24.12
CA TYR A 573 39.15 -11.49 -22.80
C TYR A 573 40.62 -11.10 -22.92
N TYR A 574 40.96 -9.88 -22.50
CA TYR A 574 42.34 -9.49 -22.32
C TYR A 574 42.92 -10.22 -21.13
N SER A 575 44.00 -10.94 -21.36
CA SER A 575 44.66 -11.76 -20.36
C SER A 575 46.17 -11.59 -20.44
N THR A 576 46.82 -11.53 -19.28
CA THR A 576 48.28 -11.59 -19.13
C THR A 576 48.83 -13.02 -19.26
N SER A 577 48.14 -13.87 -20.02
CA SER A 577 48.57 -15.24 -20.29
C SER A 577 49.76 -15.27 -21.23
N LEU A 578 50.67 -16.20 -20.97
CA LEU A 578 51.79 -16.47 -21.86
C LEU A 578 51.32 -17.39 -22.99
N LEU A 579 51.45 -16.92 -24.22
CA LEU A 579 51.20 -17.69 -25.43
C LEU A 579 52.51 -17.89 -26.18
N ILE A 580 52.88 -19.14 -26.36
CA ILE A 580 54.09 -19.56 -27.09
C ILE A 580 53.65 -20.13 -28.43
N LEU A 581 54.22 -19.59 -29.50
CA LEU A 581 53.97 -20.00 -30.89
C LEU A 581 55.19 -20.73 -31.41
N SER A 582 54.99 -21.89 -32.05
CA SER A 582 56.05 -22.62 -32.75
C SER A 582 55.65 -22.87 -34.20
N LEU A 583 56.48 -22.39 -35.14
CA LEU A 583 56.31 -22.55 -36.59
C LEU A 583 57.69 -22.75 -37.23
N ASP A 584 57.96 -23.91 -37.85
CA ASP A 584 59.19 -24.18 -38.61
C ASP A 584 60.50 -23.70 -37.94
N GLY A 585 60.69 -24.04 -36.65
CA GLY A 585 61.87 -23.64 -35.87
C GLY A 585 61.81 -22.23 -35.25
N PHE A 586 60.81 -21.42 -35.58
CA PHE A 586 60.55 -20.12 -34.97
C PHE A 586 59.71 -20.27 -33.70
N GLN A 587 60.22 -19.77 -32.56
CA GLN A 587 59.49 -19.70 -31.29
C GLN A 587 59.29 -18.25 -30.83
N LYS A 588 58.03 -17.85 -30.59
CA LYS A 588 57.68 -16.51 -30.11
C LYS A 588 56.82 -16.58 -28.87
N ILE A 589 57.04 -15.66 -27.93
CA ILE A 589 56.26 -15.53 -26.70
C ILE A 589 55.50 -14.21 -26.73
N SER A 590 54.19 -14.27 -26.47
CA SER A 590 53.34 -13.10 -26.24
C SER A 590 52.77 -13.16 -24.83
N LYS A 591 52.91 -12.07 -24.06
CA LYS A 591 52.51 -11.99 -22.64
C LYS A 591 51.12 -11.43 -22.41
N THR A 592 50.56 -10.72 -23.39
CA THR A 592 49.24 -10.12 -23.27
C THR A 592 48.47 -10.45 -24.53
N VAL A 593 47.50 -11.34 -24.38
CA VAL A 593 46.75 -11.92 -25.48
C VAL A 593 45.26 -11.67 -25.28
N ASN A 594 44.58 -11.33 -26.36
CA ASN A 594 43.14 -11.18 -26.37
C ASN A 594 42.51 -12.53 -26.77
N LEU A 595 42.10 -13.32 -25.77
CA LEU A 595 41.71 -14.73 -25.90
C LEU A 595 40.19 -14.92 -25.97
N SER A 596 39.74 -15.91 -26.74
CA SER A 596 38.37 -16.43 -26.73
C SER A 596 38.37 -17.96 -26.74
N LEU A 597 37.19 -18.58 -26.65
CA LEU A 597 37.06 -20.04 -26.84
C LEU A 597 37.38 -20.49 -28.28
N GLY A 598 37.40 -19.57 -29.25
CA GLY A 598 37.65 -19.88 -30.66
C GLY A 598 39.03 -19.48 -31.17
N GLY A 599 39.81 -18.72 -30.40
CA GLY A 599 41.06 -18.16 -30.90
C GLY A 599 41.73 -17.12 -30.02
N ALA A 600 42.76 -16.48 -30.56
CA ALA A 600 43.51 -15.42 -29.90
C ALA A 600 43.85 -14.29 -30.90
N LYS A 601 43.76 -13.03 -30.46
CA LYS A 601 44.40 -11.89 -31.13
C LYS A 601 45.64 -11.49 -30.36
N ILE A 602 46.73 -11.40 -31.09
CA ILE A 602 48.05 -11.19 -30.53
C ILE A 602 48.76 -10.08 -31.28
N ILE A 603 49.77 -9.52 -30.62
CA ILE A 603 50.69 -8.55 -31.21
C ILE A 603 52.04 -9.23 -31.33
N THR A 604 52.60 -9.19 -32.53
CA THR A 604 53.93 -9.72 -32.85
C THR A 604 54.76 -8.62 -33.51
N ASN A 605 56.08 -8.73 -33.49
CA ASN A 605 56.98 -7.76 -34.13
C ASN A 605 57.47 -8.22 -35.52
N ILE A 606 56.96 -9.35 -36.00
CA ILE A 606 57.29 -10.01 -37.27
C ILE A 606 55.96 -10.53 -37.82
N PRO A 607 55.69 -10.40 -39.13
CA PRO A 607 54.43 -10.87 -39.71
C PRO A 607 54.32 -12.40 -39.58
N LEU A 608 53.15 -12.87 -39.14
CA LEU A 608 52.82 -14.30 -39.15
C LEU A 608 52.23 -14.68 -40.51
N PRO A 609 52.65 -15.82 -41.11
CA PRO A 609 52.14 -16.25 -42.41
C PRO A 609 50.67 -16.65 -42.32
N GLU A 610 49.83 -16.00 -43.13
CA GLU A 610 48.39 -16.27 -43.17
C GLU A 610 48.06 -17.69 -43.67
N ASN A 611 46.97 -18.25 -43.17
CA ASN A 611 46.47 -19.60 -43.46
C ASN A 611 47.40 -20.76 -43.09
N LYS A 612 48.51 -20.51 -42.39
CA LYS A 612 49.42 -21.57 -41.93
C LYS A 612 49.02 -22.08 -40.54
N GLU A 613 49.17 -23.40 -40.34
CA GLU A 613 48.99 -24.01 -39.02
C GLU A 613 50.19 -23.73 -38.12
N ILE A 614 49.92 -23.34 -36.89
CA ILE A 614 50.89 -23.03 -35.85
C ILE A 614 50.61 -23.89 -34.62
N LYS A 615 51.67 -24.39 -33.97
CA LYS A 615 51.56 -25.02 -32.66
C LYS A 615 51.52 -23.93 -31.60
N ILE A 616 50.55 -24.02 -30.69
CA ILE A 616 50.28 -23.03 -29.67
C ILE A 616 50.36 -23.69 -28.31
N ILE A 617 51.14 -23.10 -27.41
CA ILE A 617 51.16 -23.45 -25.99
C ILE A 617 50.60 -22.24 -25.23
N LEU A 618 49.50 -22.45 -24.51
CA LEU A 618 48.86 -21.44 -23.69
C LEU A 618 49.09 -21.75 -22.22
N VAL A 619 49.66 -20.78 -21.51
CA VAL A 619 49.85 -20.81 -20.07
C VAL A 619 48.82 -19.88 -19.44
N LEU A 620 47.80 -20.48 -18.83
CA LEU A 620 46.69 -19.81 -18.17
C LEU A 620 46.83 -19.96 -16.65
N GLY A 621 47.42 -18.96 -15.99
CA GLY A 621 47.71 -19.04 -14.56
C GLY A 621 48.66 -20.20 -14.23
N ASN A 622 48.19 -21.19 -13.45
CA ASN A 622 48.94 -22.41 -13.11
C ASN A 622 48.67 -23.60 -14.05
N LYS A 623 47.87 -23.42 -15.11
CA LYS A 623 47.53 -24.47 -16.08
C LYS A 623 48.21 -24.20 -17.42
N VAL A 624 48.68 -25.26 -18.08
CA VAL A 624 49.25 -25.20 -19.43
C VAL A 624 48.51 -26.18 -20.31
N PHE A 625 48.12 -25.74 -21.51
CA PHE A 625 47.64 -26.66 -22.54
C PHE A 625 48.16 -26.32 -23.92
N GLN A 626 48.19 -27.32 -24.78
CA GLN A 626 48.67 -27.24 -26.15
C GLN A 626 47.50 -27.38 -27.12
N THR A 627 47.52 -26.60 -28.19
CA THR A 627 46.56 -26.68 -29.29
C THR A 627 47.22 -26.31 -30.61
N ARG A 628 46.53 -26.56 -31.71
CA ARG A 628 46.90 -26.05 -33.02
C ARG A 628 46.08 -24.80 -33.28
N GLY A 629 46.60 -23.88 -34.08
CA GLY A 629 45.78 -22.79 -34.59
C GLY A 629 46.15 -22.40 -36.00
N LYS A 630 45.30 -21.62 -36.63
CA LYS A 630 45.47 -21.10 -37.98
C LYS A 630 45.50 -19.59 -37.93
N VAL A 631 46.52 -18.99 -38.54
CA VAL A 631 46.57 -17.53 -38.68
C VAL A 631 45.52 -17.09 -39.69
N VAL A 632 44.51 -16.33 -39.26
CA VAL A 632 43.38 -15.89 -40.09
C VAL A 632 43.69 -14.59 -40.82
N TYR A 633 44.37 -13.66 -40.14
CA TYR A 633 44.91 -12.43 -40.71
C TYR A 633 46.20 -12.02 -40.00
N CYS A 634 47.04 -11.25 -40.69
CA CYS A 634 48.17 -10.55 -40.09
C CYS A 634 48.34 -9.17 -40.72
N VAL A 635 48.07 -8.10 -39.96
CA VAL A 635 48.12 -6.71 -40.45
C VAL A 635 49.12 -5.86 -39.67
N PRO A 636 49.87 -4.96 -40.31
CA PRO A 636 50.74 -4.02 -39.61
C PRO A 636 49.92 -3.08 -38.70
N SER A 637 50.48 -2.73 -37.55
CA SER A 637 49.92 -1.77 -36.60
C SER A 637 50.16 -0.35 -37.13
N ASN A 638 49.12 0.49 -37.17
CA ASN A 638 49.13 1.84 -37.77
C ASN A 638 50.01 2.89 -37.05
N HIS A 639 50.90 2.49 -36.14
CA HIS A 639 51.77 3.41 -35.42
C HIS A 639 53.12 3.57 -36.13
N ALA A 640 53.37 4.77 -36.67
CA ALA A 640 54.51 5.16 -37.51
C ALA A 640 55.93 4.94 -36.92
N LEU A 641 56.07 4.31 -35.75
CA LEU A 641 57.34 4.13 -35.04
C LEU A 641 57.58 2.71 -34.50
N ASN A 642 56.64 1.77 -34.63
CA ASN A 642 56.83 0.39 -34.14
C ASN A 642 56.38 -0.64 -35.20
N TYR A 643 57.32 -1.49 -35.66
CA TYR A 643 57.05 -2.62 -36.57
C TYR A 643 56.31 -3.76 -35.86
N ASN A 644 55.09 -3.50 -35.39
CA ASN A 644 54.22 -4.50 -34.78
C ASN A 644 53.13 -4.92 -35.75
N TYR A 645 52.71 -6.17 -35.68
CA TYR A 645 51.67 -6.81 -36.48
C TYR A 645 50.59 -7.35 -35.55
N HIS A 646 49.33 -7.04 -35.86
CA HIS A 646 48.17 -7.65 -35.24
C HIS A 646 47.79 -8.90 -36.00
N SER A 647 47.85 -10.05 -35.33
CA SER A 647 47.49 -11.33 -35.93
C SER A 647 46.30 -11.94 -35.20
N GLY A 648 45.32 -12.39 -35.98
CA GLY A 648 44.22 -13.21 -35.48
C GLY A 648 44.53 -14.68 -35.70
N ILE A 649 44.35 -15.50 -34.66
CA ILE A 649 44.60 -16.93 -34.69
C ILE A 649 43.32 -17.65 -34.31
N GLU A 650 42.83 -18.52 -35.16
CA GLU A 650 41.72 -19.43 -34.87
C GLU A 650 42.27 -20.73 -34.28
N PHE A 651 41.71 -21.24 -33.20
CA PHE A 651 42.11 -22.52 -32.62
C PHE A 651 41.53 -23.69 -33.43
N LEU A 652 42.39 -24.60 -33.86
CA LEU A 652 42.04 -25.84 -34.56
C LEU A 652 42.00 -26.97 -33.53
N GLU A 653 40.82 -27.61 -33.39
CA GLU A 653 40.61 -28.81 -32.56
C GLU A 653 40.91 -28.61 -31.06
N LEU A 654 40.15 -27.72 -30.41
CA LEU A 654 40.12 -27.65 -28.96
C LEU A 654 39.45 -28.90 -28.36
N THR A 655 40.25 -29.76 -27.71
CA THR A 655 39.72 -30.91 -26.97
C THR A 655 38.77 -30.44 -25.86
N PHE A 656 37.80 -31.27 -25.48
CA PHE A 656 36.83 -30.95 -24.43
C PHE A 656 37.53 -30.53 -23.12
N LYS A 657 38.63 -31.23 -22.77
CA LYS A 657 39.46 -30.90 -21.61
C LYS A 657 40.08 -29.50 -21.70
N ASN A 658 40.67 -29.15 -22.85
CA ASN A 658 41.31 -27.84 -23.04
C ASN A 658 40.29 -26.70 -23.10
N ARG A 659 39.11 -26.96 -23.70
CA ARG A 659 38.00 -26.01 -23.68
C ARG A 659 37.52 -25.72 -22.26
N HIS A 660 37.36 -26.75 -21.44
CA HIS A 660 36.96 -26.58 -20.05
C HIS A 660 37.99 -25.78 -19.24
N VAL A 661 39.28 -26.01 -19.48
CA VAL A 661 40.37 -25.22 -18.86
C VAL A 661 40.30 -23.73 -19.23
N LEU A 662 40.00 -23.41 -20.50
CA LEU A 662 39.77 -22.03 -20.96
C LEU A 662 38.51 -21.41 -20.34
N GLU A 663 37.40 -22.16 -20.27
CA GLU A 663 36.14 -21.71 -19.68
C GLU A 663 36.30 -21.39 -18.20
N ASP A 664 36.96 -22.27 -17.43
CA ASP A 664 37.28 -22.04 -16.02
C ASP A 664 38.18 -20.82 -15.83
N TYR A 665 39.16 -20.65 -16.73
CA TYR A 665 40.03 -19.49 -16.69
C TYR A 665 39.27 -18.18 -16.94
N PHE A 666 38.39 -18.14 -17.94
CA PHE A 666 37.55 -16.96 -18.20
C PHE A 666 36.61 -16.65 -17.03
N LYS A 667 36.04 -17.68 -16.38
CA LYS A 667 35.26 -17.51 -15.14
C LYS A 667 36.11 -16.92 -14.01
N SER A 668 37.37 -17.35 -13.88
CA SER A 668 38.28 -16.86 -12.83
C SER A 668 38.71 -15.40 -13.00
N LEU A 669 38.64 -14.87 -14.23
CA LEU A 669 39.15 -13.54 -14.53
C LEU A 669 38.32 -12.41 -13.91
N ASN A 670 37.10 -12.63 -13.40
CA ASN A 670 36.24 -11.59 -12.81
C ASN A 670 36.13 -10.30 -13.67
N ILE A 671 36.37 -10.42 -14.97
CA ILE A 671 36.44 -9.34 -15.95
C ILE A 671 35.27 -9.53 -16.91
N SER A 672 34.51 -8.45 -17.17
CA SER A 672 33.55 -8.45 -18.27
C SER A 672 34.27 -8.68 -19.61
N PRO A 673 33.71 -9.45 -20.56
CA PRO A 673 34.33 -9.66 -21.87
C PRO A 673 34.76 -8.32 -22.47
N SER A 674 35.98 -8.30 -23.01
CA SER A 674 36.85 -7.14 -23.21
C SER A 674 36.08 -5.86 -23.50
N ARG A 675 35.91 -5.04 -22.46
CA ARG A 675 35.82 -3.60 -22.62
C ARG A 675 37.20 -3.13 -23.12
N PHE A 676 37.21 -2.54 -24.32
CA PHE A 676 38.32 -1.84 -24.96
C PHE A 676 39.44 -2.70 -25.58
N SER A 677 39.71 -2.38 -26.84
CA SER A 677 41.05 -2.04 -27.34
C SER A 677 40.96 -0.67 -28.00
#